data_AF-A0A495ZCI4-F1
#
_entry.id   AF-A0A495ZCI4-F1
#
_cell.length_a   1.000
_cell.length_b   1.000
_cell.length_c   1.000
_cell.angle_alpha   90.00
_cell.angle_beta   90.00
_cell.angle_gamma   90.00
#
_symmetry.space_group_name_H-M   'P 1'
#
loop_
_entity.id
_entity.type
_entity.pdbx_description
1 polymer ?
#
loop_
_entity_poly.entity_id
_entity_poly.type
_entity_poly.pdbx_seq_one_letter_code
_entity_poly.pdbx_strand_id
1 'polypeptide(L)'
;MDSQQRKKILAAHFAGINPDELTTDFEVFVHGMRQAKRYEQLKQWWEEMDALRVLRHTEQVMKYKSEVNKFLTNPLDLLSQQKDTIIFKDKPIGKTYSYYRTVLPQEIQIRVAYDTLIERFMTFLQHEKCAIRLSENQLTVTLFIPKINFQLENEWQQFIQFAYSEEELYKSFTLFVNSMKLTNRGFGYVHFPSVTEAMKLWQAAFYIATLKERVIRYPDNYRKAKTDEERESAFKSNREELKQLLDGLRTELRTNELNFDKAVRLSRRFNRTGSSQFSYGTVKPRSKKGKIEDKIIEILEEPVSHLNCPLALVDEIAQNHIHVAGDTIKNRCYSCGRHLPPKSETCYFKGKLEANRFVFSDPSQRLQSGSGQAQPSICLNCLVVAFGCPIKLAGGAIIVRLVPQTDEENQQILPEKYLQMLTLGELNLIAGRYLLINCREFVRERGGATPVSEKIGQVQYTLWRVARTLPSGTLEKMDLTLFAGESEIPLPTRHLVWLSYLQDSFSPRLIVNGKDNMRLCQAIRLIQKDEVIAAIYTLATAESTEVTPIYDWSYSEKRSLEELREKYCTLLERSSKGDKIMAKQAAFSYDVAALTGLTYAYCDYVRRVLEKSEPRDTVQREVKKLIEKVVNASFFNYEAADVLPRTRATMFRNDDNYFCYDRAKQLLKETLKLELSGREGQNEKGQEQLAVYFDDILNAYAELSQKYNKTEQRKLFYQLKLNLHAKFAPLFNQKGD
;
A
#
# COMPACT_ATOMS: atom_id res chain seq x y z
N MET A 1 -4.12 -14.98 29.55
CA MET A 1 -4.31 -15.27 28.11
C MET A 1 -5.71 -14.88 27.69
N ASP A 2 -5.81 -14.04 26.67
CA ASP A 2 -7.08 -13.67 26.04
C ASP A 2 -7.68 -14.85 25.22
N SER A 3 -8.99 -14.82 24.98
CA SER A 3 -9.75 -15.81 24.19
C SER A 3 -9.16 -16.00 22.78
N GLN A 4 -8.71 -14.94 22.11
CA GLN A 4 -8.13 -15.07 20.78
C GLN A 4 -6.78 -15.79 20.80
N GLN A 5 -5.96 -15.53 21.81
CA GLN A 5 -4.68 -16.23 22.00
C GLN A 5 -4.91 -17.73 22.25
N ARG A 6 -5.90 -18.08 23.08
CA ARG A 6 -6.28 -19.48 23.33
C ARG A 6 -6.65 -20.22 22.04
N LYS A 7 -7.45 -19.58 21.17
CA LYS A 7 -7.86 -20.14 19.87
C LYS A 7 -6.67 -20.39 18.94
N LYS A 8 -5.77 -19.40 18.82
CA LYS A 8 -4.53 -19.53 18.03
C LYS A 8 -3.66 -20.67 18.51
N ILE A 9 -3.47 -20.78 19.82
CA ILE A 9 -2.65 -21.82 20.44
C ILE A 9 -3.23 -23.22 20.17
N LEU A 10 -4.54 -23.43 20.34
CA LEU A 10 -5.16 -24.72 20.00
C LEU A 10 -5.06 -25.02 18.51
N ALA A 11 -5.28 -24.04 17.64
CA ALA A 11 -5.15 -24.23 16.20
C ALA A 11 -3.74 -24.71 15.82
N ALA A 12 -2.70 -24.06 16.35
CA ALA A 12 -1.29 -24.44 16.16
C ALA A 12 -0.95 -25.80 16.77
N HIS A 13 -1.48 -26.10 17.96
CA HIS A 13 -1.31 -27.39 18.60
C HIS A 13 -1.86 -28.52 17.74
N PHE A 14 -3.12 -28.44 17.32
CA PHE A 14 -3.74 -29.46 16.49
C PHE A 14 -3.11 -29.58 15.10
N ALA A 15 -2.59 -28.48 14.55
CA ALA A 15 -1.79 -28.50 13.32
C ALA A 15 -0.52 -29.36 13.45
N GLY A 16 0.14 -29.31 14.61
CA GLY A 16 1.38 -30.04 14.88
C GLY A 16 1.21 -31.49 15.35
N ILE A 17 -0.02 -32.00 15.48
CA ILE A 17 -0.30 -33.38 15.92
C ILE A 17 -0.65 -34.27 14.71
N ASN A 18 -0.35 -35.56 14.80
CA ASN A 18 -0.78 -36.51 13.76
C ASN A 18 -2.31 -36.64 13.70
N PRO A 19 -2.90 -36.87 12.50
CA PRO A 19 -4.35 -37.03 12.37
C PRO A 19 -4.94 -38.13 13.24
N ASP A 20 -4.21 -39.23 13.45
CA ASP A 20 -4.64 -40.36 14.28
C ASP A 20 -4.65 -40.06 15.78
N GLU A 21 -4.00 -38.96 16.18
CA GLU A 21 -3.94 -38.45 17.55
C GLU A 21 -4.95 -37.31 17.80
N LEU A 22 -5.76 -36.94 16.79
CA LEU A 22 -6.81 -35.94 16.95
C LEU A 22 -7.92 -36.47 17.85
N THR A 23 -8.23 -35.72 18.90
CA THR A 23 -9.14 -36.14 19.98
C THR A 23 -10.57 -35.65 19.75
N THR A 24 -11.52 -36.12 20.56
CA THR A 24 -12.86 -35.54 20.63
C THR A 24 -12.85 -34.02 20.92
N ASP A 25 -11.82 -33.50 21.59
CA ASP A 25 -11.71 -32.05 21.85
C ASP A 25 -11.41 -31.25 20.60
N PHE A 26 -10.69 -31.85 19.64
CA PHE A 26 -10.50 -31.26 18.33
C PHE A 26 -11.85 -31.06 17.65
N GLU A 27 -12.68 -32.11 17.60
CA GLU A 27 -14.01 -32.03 17.00
C GLU A 27 -14.88 -30.96 17.69
N VAL A 28 -14.91 -30.95 19.03
CA VAL A 28 -15.63 -29.94 19.83
C VAL A 28 -15.12 -28.53 19.52
N PHE A 29 -13.80 -28.35 19.40
CA PHE A 29 -13.19 -27.06 19.05
C PHE A 29 -13.62 -26.60 17.65
N VAL A 30 -13.58 -27.47 16.65
CA VAL A 30 -13.97 -27.09 15.29
C VAL A 30 -15.48 -26.78 15.21
N HIS A 31 -16.32 -27.61 15.83
CA HIS A 31 -17.77 -27.36 15.88
C HIS A 31 -18.09 -26.04 16.60
N GLY A 32 -17.42 -25.74 17.72
CA GLY A 32 -17.55 -24.47 18.42
C GLY A 32 -17.15 -23.27 17.55
N MET A 33 -16.05 -23.38 16.80
CA MET A 33 -15.61 -22.33 15.87
C MET A 33 -16.58 -22.14 14.70
N ARG A 34 -17.23 -23.22 14.22
CA ARG A 34 -18.29 -23.13 13.20
C ARG A 34 -19.56 -22.47 13.74
N GLN A 35 -20.02 -22.86 14.92
CA GLN A 35 -21.19 -22.25 15.57
C GLN A 35 -20.97 -20.74 15.81
N ALA A 36 -19.74 -20.36 16.17
CA ALA A 36 -19.34 -18.96 16.32
C ALA A 36 -19.13 -18.21 14.98
N LYS A 37 -19.38 -18.84 13.83
CA LYS A 37 -19.10 -18.30 12.48
C LYS A 37 -17.64 -17.89 12.24
N ARG A 38 -16.69 -18.53 12.92
CA ARG A 38 -15.24 -18.26 12.83
C ARG A 38 -14.45 -19.39 12.17
N TYR A 39 -15.12 -20.33 11.51
CA TYR A 39 -14.48 -21.45 10.83
C TYR A 39 -13.50 -21.03 9.73
N GLU A 40 -13.85 -20.03 8.93
CA GLU A 40 -12.98 -19.55 7.84
C GLU A 40 -11.64 -19.02 8.38
N GLN A 41 -11.65 -18.37 9.55
CA GLN A 41 -10.43 -17.92 10.21
C GLN A 41 -9.55 -19.10 10.66
N LEU A 42 -10.17 -20.15 11.21
CA LEU A 42 -9.47 -21.36 11.63
C LEU A 42 -8.87 -22.11 10.43
N LYS A 43 -9.66 -22.27 9.36
CA LYS A 43 -9.24 -22.86 8.10
C LYS A 43 -8.04 -22.12 7.53
N GLN A 44 -8.11 -20.79 7.50
CA GLN A 44 -7.03 -19.94 7.04
C GLN A 44 -5.72 -20.18 7.83
N TRP A 45 -5.78 -20.23 9.17
CA TRP A 45 -4.58 -20.51 9.98
C TRP A 45 -3.94 -21.85 9.64
N TRP A 46 -4.75 -22.88 9.39
CA TRP A 46 -4.23 -24.20 9.01
C TRP A 46 -3.70 -24.27 7.58
N GLU A 47 -4.29 -23.53 6.64
CA GLU A 47 -3.72 -23.38 5.29
C GLU A 47 -2.34 -22.72 5.35
N GLU A 48 -2.15 -21.71 6.21
CA GLU A 48 -0.87 -21.02 6.38
C GLU A 48 0.19 -21.89 7.07
N MET A 49 -0.22 -22.84 7.90
CA MET A 49 0.67 -23.84 8.54
C MET A 49 0.94 -25.06 7.63
N ASP A 50 0.40 -25.08 6.40
CA ASP A 50 0.37 -26.25 5.52
C ASP A 50 -0.16 -27.53 6.20
N ALA A 51 -1.12 -27.36 7.12
CA ALA A 51 -1.74 -28.43 7.88
C ALA A 51 -2.84 -29.13 7.06
N LEU A 52 -2.54 -29.52 5.81
CA LEU A 52 -3.47 -30.15 4.87
C LEU A 52 -4.16 -31.38 5.44
N ARG A 53 -3.45 -32.13 6.31
CA ARG A 53 -3.99 -33.31 6.96
C ARG A 53 -5.12 -32.95 7.94
N VAL A 54 -4.91 -31.90 8.74
CA VAL A 54 -5.91 -31.37 9.67
C VAL A 54 -7.10 -30.81 8.90
N LEU A 55 -6.87 -30.07 7.81
CA LEU A 55 -7.94 -29.57 6.94
C LEU A 55 -8.82 -30.71 6.39
N ARG A 56 -8.21 -31.75 5.82
CA ARG A 56 -8.95 -32.92 5.31
C ARG A 56 -9.75 -33.64 6.39
N HIS A 57 -9.14 -33.87 7.55
CA HIS A 57 -9.84 -34.49 8.67
C HIS A 57 -10.99 -33.61 9.17
N THR A 58 -10.79 -32.30 9.24
CA THR A 58 -11.84 -31.33 9.59
C THR A 58 -13.02 -31.39 8.62
N GLU A 59 -12.76 -31.45 7.32
CA GLU A 59 -13.81 -31.57 6.31
C GLU A 59 -14.61 -32.87 6.45
N GLN A 60 -13.96 -33.96 6.87
CA GLN A 60 -14.64 -35.22 7.19
C GLN A 60 -15.53 -35.06 8.42
N VAL A 61 -15.00 -34.53 9.53
CA VAL A 61 -15.76 -34.22 10.76
C VAL A 61 -16.96 -33.31 10.45
N MET A 62 -16.83 -32.38 9.51
CA MET A 62 -17.90 -31.46 9.12
C MET A 62 -18.99 -32.08 8.24
N LYS A 63 -18.67 -33.15 7.51
CA LYS A 63 -19.62 -33.89 6.65
C LYS A 63 -20.50 -34.85 7.45
N TYR A 64 -19.94 -35.48 8.47
CA TYR A 64 -20.70 -36.35 9.36
C TYR A 64 -21.33 -35.50 10.48
N LYS A 65 -22.66 -35.46 10.55
CA LYS A 65 -23.37 -34.86 11.69
C LYS A 65 -23.08 -35.71 12.93
N SER A 66 -22.02 -35.40 13.67
CA SER A 66 -21.91 -35.88 15.04
C SER A 66 -22.98 -35.17 15.87
N GLU A 67 -23.82 -35.95 16.54
CA GLU A 67 -24.63 -35.45 17.65
C GLU A 67 -23.67 -35.05 18.77
N VAL A 68 -23.06 -33.85 18.68
CA VAL A 68 -22.33 -33.24 19.82
C VAL A 68 -23.37 -32.73 20.82
N ASN A 69 -24.25 -33.62 21.26
CA ASN A 69 -25.28 -33.42 22.27
C ASN A 69 -24.72 -33.87 23.61
N LYS A 70 -24.07 -32.92 24.29
CA LYS A 70 -23.75 -32.79 25.73
C LYS A 70 -22.34 -32.22 25.85
N PHE A 71 -22.25 -30.93 26.15
CA PHE A 71 -21.02 -30.19 26.33
C PHE A 71 -20.13 -30.84 27.42
N LEU A 72 -19.17 -31.65 26.98
CA LEU A 72 -17.87 -31.73 27.62
C LEU A 72 -17.22 -30.33 27.52
N THR A 73 -16.58 -29.90 28.59
CA THR A 73 -15.91 -28.61 28.81
C THR A 73 -15.33 -27.99 27.53
N ASN A 74 -15.58 -26.70 27.29
CA ASN A 74 -15.03 -25.98 26.14
C ASN A 74 -13.49 -26.16 26.11
N PRO A 75 -12.90 -26.65 25.00
CA PRO A 75 -11.46 -26.89 24.91
C PRO A 75 -10.60 -25.67 25.26
N LEU A 76 -11.11 -24.46 25.06
CA LEU A 76 -10.43 -23.23 25.43
C LEU A 76 -10.25 -23.08 26.95
N ASP A 77 -11.14 -23.64 27.76
CA ASP A 77 -11.10 -23.57 29.23
C ASP A 77 -10.10 -24.57 29.81
N LEU A 78 -9.75 -25.60 29.04
CA LEU A 78 -8.76 -26.62 29.39
C LEU A 78 -7.31 -26.16 29.16
N LEU A 79 -7.13 -24.96 28.61
CA LEU A 79 -5.82 -24.32 28.45
C LEU A 79 -5.44 -23.55 29.71
N SER A 80 -4.24 -23.85 30.20
CA SER A 80 -3.55 -23.07 31.22
C SER A 80 -2.11 -22.76 30.82
N GLN A 81 -1.55 -21.71 31.40
CA GLN A 81 -0.16 -21.32 31.19
C GLN A 81 0.59 -21.43 32.51
N GLN A 82 1.69 -22.18 32.51
CA GLN A 82 2.63 -22.27 33.63
C GLN A 82 3.99 -21.74 33.17
N LYS A 83 4.36 -20.54 33.63
CA LYS A 83 5.49 -19.77 33.09
C LYS A 83 5.37 -19.64 31.56
N ASP A 84 6.33 -20.20 30.83
CA ASP A 84 6.35 -20.20 29.36
C ASP A 84 5.75 -21.46 28.75
N THR A 85 5.36 -22.46 29.56
CA THR A 85 4.81 -23.71 29.06
C THR A 85 3.29 -23.64 29.03
N ILE A 86 2.71 -23.98 27.88
CA ILE A 86 1.27 -24.09 27.72
C ILE A 86 0.85 -25.53 27.97
N ILE A 87 -0.17 -25.69 28.80
CA ILE A 87 -0.71 -26.97 29.22
C ILE A 87 -2.15 -27.08 28.74
N PHE A 88 -2.45 -28.20 28.10
CA PHE A 88 -3.81 -28.59 27.69
C PHE A 88 -4.09 -29.97 28.27
N LYS A 89 -5.17 -30.10 29.06
CA LYS A 89 -5.52 -31.35 29.77
C LYS A 89 -4.34 -31.93 30.56
N ASP A 90 -3.71 -31.09 31.38
CA ASP A 90 -2.55 -31.46 32.22
C ASP A 90 -1.32 -31.97 31.45
N LYS A 91 -1.31 -31.86 30.11
CA LYS A 91 -0.18 -32.21 29.27
C LYS A 91 0.45 -30.95 28.67
N PRO A 92 1.80 -30.83 28.68
CA PRO A 92 2.48 -29.72 28.03
C PRO A 92 2.36 -29.88 26.50
N ILE A 93 1.79 -28.88 25.84
CA ILE A 93 1.55 -28.88 24.39
C ILE A 93 2.53 -28.01 23.60
N GLY A 94 3.28 -27.15 24.28
CA GLY A 94 4.24 -26.25 23.65
C GLY A 94 4.72 -25.17 24.61
N LYS A 95 5.49 -24.22 24.07
CA LYS A 95 6.01 -23.08 24.83
C LYS A 95 5.76 -21.75 24.12
N THR A 96 5.59 -20.70 24.91
CA THR A 96 5.58 -19.31 24.44
C THR A 96 6.98 -18.73 24.53
N TYR A 97 7.42 -18.07 23.47
CA TYR A 97 8.70 -17.37 23.42
C TYR A 97 8.48 -15.91 23.09
N SER A 98 9.10 -15.03 23.87
CA SER A 98 9.07 -13.58 23.67
C SER A 98 10.44 -13.13 23.17
N TYR A 99 10.47 -12.60 21.95
CA TYR A 99 11.69 -12.08 21.33
C TYR A 99 11.62 -10.57 21.18
N TYR A 100 12.77 -9.90 21.22
CA TYR A 100 12.93 -8.51 20.84
C TYR A 100 13.76 -8.36 19.56
N ARG A 101 13.49 -7.30 18.81
CA ARG A 101 14.22 -6.93 17.60
C ARG A 101 15.56 -6.29 17.98
N THR A 102 16.66 -6.96 17.66
CA THR A 102 18.04 -6.53 17.99
C THR A 102 18.60 -5.48 17.04
N VAL A 103 17.81 -5.10 16.02
CA VAL A 103 18.16 -4.10 14.99
C VAL A 103 16.95 -3.22 14.78
N LEU A 104 17.15 -1.90 14.85
CA LEU A 104 16.16 -0.90 14.48
C LEU A 104 16.76 0.01 13.41
N PRO A 105 16.72 -0.39 12.12
CA PRO A 105 17.35 0.40 11.07
C PRO A 105 16.74 1.79 10.96
N GLN A 106 17.61 2.80 10.88
CA GLN A 106 17.22 4.20 10.68
C GLN A 106 16.94 4.47 9.20
N GLU A 107 17.75 3.89 8.32
CA GLU A 107 17.55 3.97 6.88
C GLU A 107 16.35 3.09 6.47
N ILE A 108 15.38 3.69 5.76
CA ILE A 108 14.07 3.11 5.45
C ILE A 108 14.21 1.81 4.65
N GLN A 109 15.04 1.81 3.61
CA GLN A 109 15.14 0.67 2.72
C GLN A 109 15.67 -0.56 3.45
N ILE A 110 16.62 -0.37 4.36
CA ILE A 110 17.12 -1.43 5.24
C ILE A 110 16.07 -1.81 6.28
N ARG A 111 15.31 -0.86 6.83
CA ARG A 111 14.18 -1.18 7.73
C ARG A 111 13.19 -2.12 7.03
N VAL A 112 12.78 -1.79 5.81
CA VAL A 112 11.88 -2.61 4.99
C VAL A 112 12.50 -3.97 4.69
N ALA A 113 13.80 -4.01 4.38
CA ALA A 113 14.51 -5.26 4.11
C ALA A 113 14.55 -6.19 5.34
N TYR A 114 14.88 -5.66 6.53
CA TYR A 114 14.86 -6.43 7.77
C TYR A 114 13.46 -6.89 8.13
N ASP A 115 12.47 -6.01 8.04
CA ASP A 115 11.07 -6.39 8.31
C ASP A 115 10.61 -7.50 7.37
N THR A 116 10.90 -7.39 6.07
CA THR A 116 10.54 -8.41 5.09
C THR A 116 11.24 -9.74 5.40
N LEU A 117 12.51 -9.70 5.78
CA LEU A 117 13.25 -10.90 6.14
C LEU A 117 12.69 -11.57 7.40
N ILE A 118 12.32 -10.77 8.41
CA ILE A 118 11.67 -11.25 9.63
C ILE A 118 10.30 -11.85 9.31
N GLU A 119 9.47 -11.19 8.49
CA GLU A 119 8.17 -11.74 8.07
C GLU A 119 8.33 -13.07 7.33
N ARG A 120 9.28 -13.17 6.39
CA ARG A 120 9.60 -14.44 5.72
C ARG A 120 10.05 -15.51 6.71
N PHE A 121 10.84 -15.15 7.73
CA PHE A 121 11.24 -16.08 8.77
C PHE A 121 10.05 -16.54 9.62
N MET A 122 9.13 -15.64 9.96
CA MET A 122 7.90 -15.99 10.69
C MET A 122 7.03 -16.95 9.88
N THR A 123 6.87 -16.71 8.58
CA THR A 123 6.14 -17.62 7.69
C THR A 123 6.83 -18.97 7.58
N PHE A 124 8.16 -19.00 7.51
CA PHE A 124 8.94 -20.24 7.55
C PHE A 124 8.69 -21.02 8.86
N LEU A 125 8.72 -20.36 10.01
CA LEU A 125 8.42 -21.01 11.30
C LEU A 125 6.97 -21.49 11.39
N GLN A 126 6.02 -20.75 10.84
CA GLN A 126 4.61 -21.13 10.82
C GLN A 126 4.38 -22.38 9.97
N HIS A 127 5.07 -22.49 8.82
CA HIS A 127 5.01 -23.65 7.95
C HIS A 127 5.74 -24.87 8.55
N GLU A 128 7.02 -24.71 8.90
CA GLU A 128 7.88 -25.84 9.28
C GLU A 128 7.68 -26.31 10.73
N LYS A 129 7.19 -25.44 11.61
CA LYS A 129 7.07 -25.72 13.06
C LYS A 129 5.66 -25.54 13.60
N CYS A 130 4.67 -25.23 12.75
CA CYS A 130 3.33 -24.85 13.18
C CYS A 130 3.35 -23.72 14.24
N ALA A 131 4.38 -22.87 14.21
CA ALA A 131 4.50 -21.76 15.15
C ALA A 131 3.46 -20.69 14.83
N ILE A 132 2.86 -20.08 15.86
CA ILE A 132 1.85 -19.04 15.66
C ILE A 132 2.19 -17.76 16.42
N ARG A 133 2.03 -16.62 15.72
CA ARG A 133 2.18 -15.28 16.29
C ARG A 133 1.02 -14.96 17.22
N LEU A 134 1.32 -14.80 18.52
CA LEU A 134 0.34 -14.41 19.54
C LEU A 134 0.17 -12.89 19.59
N SER A 135 1.27 -12.16 19.59
CA SER A 135 1.32 -10.70 19.58
C SER A 135 2.59 -10.20 18.92
N GLU A 136 2.53 -8.99 18.35
CA GLU A 136 3.67 -8.30 17.77
C GLU A 136 3.50 -6.79 17.98
N ASN A 137 4.58 -6.11 18.34
CA ASN A 137 4.69 -4.66 18.28
C ASN A 137 6.02 -4.27 17.59
N GLN A 138 6.35 -2.98 17.56
CA GLN A 138 7.56 -2.49 16.87
C GLN A 138 8.87 -3.06 17.43
N LEU A 139 8.89 -3.53 18.68
CA LEU A 139 10.10 -3.97 19.38
C LEU A 139 10.08 -5.47 19.69
N THR A 140 8.92 -6.05 19.98
CA THR A 140 8.80 -7.43 20.45
C THR A 140 7.81 -8.25 19.66
N VAL A 141 8.06 -9.55 19.60
CA VAL A 141 7.20 -10.56 18.99
C VAL A 141 7.06 -11.74 19.95
N THR A 142 5.83 -12.18 20.17
CA THR A 142 5.53 -13.35 21.02
C THR A 142 5.00 -14.48 20.16
N LEU A 143 5.67 -15.63 20.20
CA LEU A 143 5.34 -16.82 19.44
C LEU A 143 4.90 -17.93 20.37
N PHE A 144 3.90 -18.72 19.96
CA PHE A 144 3.68 -20.05 20.51
C PHE A 144 4.26 -21.10 19.57
N ILE A 145 5.01 -22.04 20.13
CA ILE A 145 5.63 -23.14 19.39
C ILE A 145 5.14 -24.45 20.01
N PRO A 146 4.45 -25.33 19.24
CA PRO A 146 4.08 -26.67 19.68
C PRO A 146 5.28 -27.49 20.14
N LYS A 147 5.06 -28.59 20.87
CA LYS A 147 6.07 -29.42 21.56
C LYS A 147 7.11 -30.05 20.60
N ILE A 148 8.01 -29.22 20.09
CA ILE A 148 9.09 -29.52 19.15
C ILE A 148 10.38 -28.95 19.75
N ASN A 149 11.53 -29.60 19.50
CA ASN A 149 12.83 -29.03 19.86
C ASN A 149 13.05 -27.75 19.05
N PHE A 150 13.00 -26.60 19.73
CA PHE A 150 13.15 -25.29 19.10
C PHE A 150 14.37 -24.56 19.66
N GLN A 151 15.26 -24.13 18.76
CA GLN A 151 16.38 -23.25 19.06
C GLN A 151 16.46 -22.16 17.99
N LEU A 152 16.26 -20.90 18.39
CA LEU A 152 16.12 -19.77 17.47
C LEU A 152 17.26 -19.69 16.45
N GLU A 153 18.51 -19.83 16.90
CA GLU A 153 19.69 -19.71 16.03
C GLU A 153 19.74 -20.83 14.99
N ASN A 154 19.40 -22.07 15.36
CA ASN A 154 19.38 -23.19 14.40
C ASN A 154 18.29 -23.01 13.35
N GLU A 155 17.09 -22.61 13.77
CA GLU A 155 15.97 -22.36 12.85
C GLU A 155 16.27 -21.17 11.93
N TRP A 156 16.95 -20.15 12.46
CA TRP A 156 17.42 -19.02 11.67
C TRP A 156 18.43 -19.45 10.59
N GLN A 157 19.42 -20.28 10.93
CA GLN A 157 20.38 -20.79 9.94
C GLN A 157 19.69 -21.63 8.85
N GLN A 158 18.74 -22.48 9.22
CA GLN A 158 17.94 -23.24 8.24
C GLN A 158 17.15 -22.30 7.32
N PHE A 159 16.53 -21.28 7.90
CA PHE A 159 15.83 -20.26 7.13
C PHE A 159 16.77 -19.50 6.18
N ILE A 160 17.99 -19.15 6.58
CA ILE A 160 18.95 -18.48 5.68
C ILE A 160 19.32 -19.37 4.49
N GLN A 161 19.51 -20.68 4.71
CA GLN A 161 19.73 -21.62 3.61
C GLN A 161 18.53 -21.68 2.65
N PHE A 162 17.30 -21.64 3.18
CA PHE A 162 16.09 -21.59 2.39
C PHE A 162 15.94 -20.25 1.63
N ALA A 163 16.01 -19.13 2.34
CA ALA A 163 15.72 -17.79 1.82
C ALA A 163 16.71 -17.32 0.75
N TYR A 164 17.95 -17.82 0.82
CA TYR A 164 19.02 -17.59 -0.15
C TYR A 164 19.36 -18.86 -0.95
N SER A 165 18.38 -19.77 -1.12
CA SER A 165 18.48 -20.90 -2.04
C SER A 165 18.42 -20.44 -3.50
N GLU A 166 18.77 -21.32 -4.44
CA GLU A 166 18.73 -20.99 -5.87
C GLU A 166 17.34 -20.58 -6.35
N GLU A 167 16.31 -21.27 -5.88
CA GLU A 167 14.92 -21.02 -6.27
C GLU A 167 14.42 -19.68 -5.71
N GLU A 168 14.67 -19.43 -4.43
CA GLU A 168 14.24 -18.18 -3.78
C GLU A 168 14.99 -16.96 -4.32
N LEU A 169 16.28 -17.10 -4.66
CA LEU A 169 17.06 -16.03 -5.30
C LEU A 169 16.63 -15.76 -6.75
N TYR A 170 16.17 -16.77 -7.47
CA TYR A 170 15.56 -16.57 -8.77
C TYR A 170 14.29 -15.71 -8.64
N LYS A 171 13.40 -16.07 -7.72
CA LYS A 171 12.12 -15.36 -7.47
C LYS A 171 12.32 -13.93 -6.96
N SER A 172 13.30 -13.73 -6.07
CA SER A 172 13.55 -12.43 -5.43
C SER A 172 14.52 -11.55 -6.21
N PHE A 173 15.78 -11.96 -6.36
CA PHE A 173 16.84 -11.14 -6.93
C PHE A 173 16.79 -11.08 -8.47
N THR A 174 16.72 -12.24 -9.13
CA THR A 174 16.82 -12.30 -10.61
C THR A 174 15.63 -11.63 -11.28
N LEU A 175 14.40 -11.96 -10.86
CA LEU A 175 13.19 -11.32 -11.39
C LEU A 175 13.20 -9.81 -11.14
N PHE A 176 13.65 -9.36 -9.96
CA PHE A 176 13.76 -7.95 -9.62
C PHE A 176 14.69 -7.19 -10.58
N VAL A 177 15.95 -7.62 -10.76
CA VAL A 177 16.89 -6.91 -11.65
C VAL A 177 16.53 -7.05 -13.14
N ASN A 178 15.76 -8.08 -13.52
CA ASN A 178 15.24 -8.26 -14.87
C ASN A 178 14.04 -7.37 -15.18
N SER A 179 13.27 -6.98 -14.16
CA SER A 179 12.01 -6.24 -14.31
C SER A 179 12.20 -4.76 -14.59
N MET A 180 13.24 -4.12 -14.02
CA MET A 180 13.44 -2.68 -14.15
C MET A 180 14.91 -2.27 -14.10
N LYS A 181 15.24 -1.17 -14.77
CA LYS A 181 16.56 -0.56 -14.65
C LYS A 181 16.62 0.26 -13.36
N LEU A 182 17.53 -0.11 -12.48
CA LEU A 182 17.56 0.44 -11.12
C LEU A 182 18.18 1.84 -11.05
N THR A 183 18.98 2.24 -12.05
CA THR A 183 19.47 3.63 -12.22
C THR A 183 19.65 3.98 -13.69
N ASN A 184 19.46 5.26 -14.04
CA ASN A 184 19.65 5.72 -15.42
C ASN A 184 21.11 5.56 -15.91
N ARG A 185 22.08 5.86 -15.04
CA ARG A 185 23.52 5.85 -15.36
C ARG A 185 24.21 4.49 -15.15
N GLY A 186 23.53 3.52 -14.54
CA GLY A 186 24.09 2.22 -14.14
C GLY A 186 25.04 2.30 -12.94
N PHE A 187 25.37 1.15 -12.35
CA PHE A 187 26.24 1.06 -11.16
C PHE A 187 27.73 0.84 -11.48
N GLY A 188 28.61 1.22 -10.55
CA GLY A 188 29.98 0.68 -10.51
C GLY A 188 29.99 -0.77 -10.02
N TYR A 189 31.17 -1.32 -9.73
CA TYR A 189 31.28 -2.63 -9.07
C TYR A 189 30.59 -2.62 -7.71
N VAL A 190 29.80 -3.66 -7.45
CA VAL A 190 29.04 -3.87 -6.21
C VAL A 190 29.34 -5.26 -5.68
N HIS A 191 29.84 -5.37 -4.45
CA HIS A 191 30.18 -6.66 -3.85
C HIS A 191 29.39 -6.87 -2.57
N PHE A 192 28.74 -8.02 -2.43
CA PHE A 192 27.98 -8.38 -1.24
C PHE A 192 28.58 -9.61 -0.58
N PRO A 193 28.69 -9.62 0.76
CA PRO A 193 29.08 -10.82 1.49
C PRO A 193 28.04 -11.92 1.24
N SER A 194 28.49 -13.12 0.88
CA SER A 194 27.60 -14.25 0.59
C SER A 194 27.30 -15.02 1.86
N VAL A 195 26.03 -15.37 2.11
CA VAL A 195 25.62 -16.17 3.29
C VAL A 195 25.18 -17.59 2.96
N THR A 196 25.13 -17.92 1.67
CA THR A 196 24.99 -19.27 1.14
C THR A 196 25.85 -19.42 -0.12
N GLU A 197 26.21 -20.66 -0.47
CA GLU A 197 26.87 -20.95 -1.75
C GLU A 197 25.98 -20.57 -2.95
N ALA A 198 24.67 -20.73 -2.83
CA ALA A 198 23.73 -20.32 -3.88
C ALA A 198 23.75 -18.79 -4.12
N MET A 199 23.81 -17.98 -3.06
CA MET A 199 23.95 -16.52 -3.18
C MET A 199 25.23 -16.14 -3.92
N LYS A 200 26.34 -16.79 -3.57
CA LYS A 200 27.64 -16.61 -4.22
C LYS A 200 27.60 -16.92 -5.71
N LEU A 201 27.00 -18.06 -6.09
CA LEU A 201 26.80 -18.44 -7.48
C LEU A 201 25.94 -17.44 -8.26
N TRP A 202 24.88 -16.91 -7.65
CA TRP A 202 24.01 -15.90 -8.27
C TRP A 202 24.71 -14.54 -8.45
N GLN A 203 25.53 -14.12 -7.49
CA GLN A 203 26.36 -12.92 -7.62
C GLN A 203 27.36 -13.07 -8.78
N ALA A 204 28.07 -14.20 -8.85
CA ALA A 204 28.99 -14.49 -9.97
C ALA A 204 28.23 -14.55 -11.31
N ALA A 205 27.06 -15.20 -11.35
CA ALA A 205 26.21 -15.29 -12.53
C ALA A 205 25.75 -13.91 -13.02
N PHE A 206 25.47 -12.97 -12.12
CA PHE A 206 25.10 -11.60 -12.47
C PHE A 206 26.24 -10.87 -13.19
N TYR A 207 27.47 -11.00 -12.70
CA TYR A 207 28.65 -10.45 -13.36
C TYR A 207 28.97 -11.13 -14.70
N ILE A 208 28.82 -12.45 -14.79
CA ILE A 208 28.98 -13.19 -16.05
C ILE A 208 27.94 -12.72 -17.08
N ALA A 209 26.69 -12.51 -16.69
CA ALA A 209 25.65 -11.99 -17.58
C ALA A 209 26.00 -10.60 -18.10
N THR A 210 26.53 -9.72 -17.25
CA THR A 210 27.03 -8.40 -17.64
C THR A 210 28.25 -8.47 -18.56
N LEU A 211 29.19 -9.39 -18.31
CA LEU A 211 30.33 -9.63 -19.20
C LEU A 211 29.84 -10.05 -20.60
N LYS A 212 28.91 -11.01 -20.67
CA LYS A 212 28.30 -11.49 -21.92
C LYS A 212 27.67 -10.35 -22.72
N GLU A 213 26.83 -9.53 -22.09
CA GLU A 213 26.18 -8.40 -22.76
C GLU A 213 27.22 -7.42 -23.33
N ARG A 214 28.29 -7.17 -22.57
CA ARG A 214 29.32 -6.20 -22.94
C ARG A 214 30.21 -6.64 -24.07
N VAL A 215 30.65 -7.90 -24.05
CA VAL A 215 31.50 -8.45 -25.10
C VAL A 215 30.68 -8.68 -26.37
N ILE A 216 29.45 -9.19 -26.27
CA ILE A 216 28.66 -9.54 -27.47
C ILE A 216 28.12 -8.28 -28.19
N ARG A 217 27.51 -7.33 -27.47
CA ARG A 217 26.65 -6.29 -28.09
C ARG A 217 27.16 -4.86 -27.95
N TYR A 218 28.14 -4.62 -27.09
CA TYR A 218 28.66 -3.28 -26.81
C TYR A 218 30.13 -2.98 -27.17
N PRO A 219 30.90 -3.82 -27.90
CA PRO A 219 32.18 -3.37 -28.40
C PRO A 219 32.02 -2.35 -29.55
N ASP A 220 33.06 -1.53 -29.73
CA ASP A 220 33.04 -0.38 -30.64
C ASP A 220 32.78 -0.80 -32.11
N ASN A 221 33.19 -2.02 -32.50
CA ASN A 221 32.93 -2.63 -33.81
C ASN A 221 31.43 -2.87 -34.06
N TYR A 222 30.69 -3.41 -33.08
CA TYR A 222 29.25 -3.67 -33.20
C TYR A 222 28.42 -2.37 -33.24
N ARG A 223 28.85 -1.33 -32.52
CA ARG A 223 28.20 0.01 -32.55
C ARG A 223 28.46 0.79 -33.84
N LYS A 224 29.64 0.62 -34.43
CA LYS A 224 30.06 1.32 -35.66
C LYS A 224 29.57 0.62 -36.93
N ALA A 225 29.09 -0.63 -36.83
CA ALA A 225 28.50 -1.37 -37.92
C ALA A 225 27.23 -0.67 -38.45
N LYS A 226 27.27 -0.34 -39.75
CA LYS A 226 26.20 0.35 -40.47
C LYS A 226 25.30 -0.62 -41.23
N THR A 227 25.81 -1.81 -41.58
CA THR A 227 25.04 -2.86 -42.28
C THR A 227 24.75 -4.05 -41.37
N ASP A 228 23.75 -4.85 -41.72
CA ASP A 228 23.42 -6.05 -40.96
C ASP A 228 24.50 -7.15 -41.12
N GLU A 229 25.20 -7.20 -42.27
CA GLU A 229 26.35 -8.08 -42.49
C GLU A 229 27.54 -7.72 -41.57
N GLU A 230 27.83 -6.43 -41.40
CA GLU A 230 28.85 -5.96 -40.46
C GLU A 230 28.50 -6.29 -39.00
N ARG A 231 27.21 -6.21 -38.64
CA ARG A 231 26.72 -6.59 -37.31
C ARG A 231 26.86 -8.09 -37.07
N GLU A 232 26.51 -8.91 -38.05
CA GLU A 232 26.60 -10.37 -37.96
C GLU A 232 28.07 -10.83 -37.86
N SER A 233 28.96 -10.20 -38.63
CA SER A 233 30.41 -10.45 -38.56
C SER A 233 31.00 -10.06 -37.21
N ALA A 234 30.66 -8.85 -36.70
CA ALA A 234 31.07 -8.40 -35.38
C ALA A 234 30.53 -9.33 -34.29
N PHE A 235 29.27 -9.77 -34.39
CA PHE A 235 28.65 -10.69 -33.43
C PHE A 235 29.37 -12.03 -33.35
N LYS A 236 29.75 -12.62 -34.50
CA LYS A 236 30.53 -13.87 -34.55
C LYS A 236 31.90 -13.72 -33.90
N SER A 237 32.62 -12.65 -34.23
CA SER A 237 33.94 -12.35 -33.65
C SER A 237 33.86 -12.18 -32.12
N ASN A 238 32.91 -11.37 -31.66
CA ASN A 238 32.69 -11.12 -30.24
C ASN A 238 32.29 -12.38 -29.46
N ARG A 239 31.58 -13.32 -30.10
CA ARG A 239 31.20 -14.60 -29.47
C ARG A 239 32.42 -15.48 -29.22
N GLU A 240 33.40 -15.44 -30.13
CA GLU A 240 34.65 -16.17 -29.96
C GLU A 240 35.53 -15.53 -28.87
N GLU A 241 35.61 -14.19 -28.84
CA GLU A 241 36.28 -13.46 -27.74
C GLU A 241 35.68 -13.80 -26.37
N LEU A 242 34.34 -13.80 -26.27
CA LEU A 242 33.67 -14.19 -25.04
C LEU A 242 33.99 -15.63 -24.64
N LYS A 243 34.04 -16.55 -25.61
CA LYS A 243 34.36 -17.96 -25.35
C LYS A 243 35.77 -18.09 -24.79
N GLN A 244 36.76 -17.43 -25.40
CA GLN A 244 38.14 -17.39 -24.91
C GLN A 244 38.24 -16.82 -23.49
N LEU A 245 37.51 -15.75 -23.18
CA LEU A 245 37.48 -15.16 -21.84
C LEU A 245 36.89 -16.12 -20.80
N LEU A 246 35.79 -16.82 -21.13
CA LEU A 246 35.17 -17.78 -20.22
C LEU A 246 36.04 -19.03 -20.03
N ASP A 247 36.70 -19.51 -21.07
CA ASP A 247 37.64 -20.64 -20.99
C ASP A 247 38.89 -20.28 -20.17
N GLY A 248 39.37 -19.04 -20.30
CA GLY A 248 40.44 -18.49 -19.46
C GLY A 248 40.05 -18.44 -17.98
N LEU A 249 38.86 -17.92 -17.66
CA LEU A 249 38.31 -17.90 -16.30
C LEU A 249 38.14 -19.31 -15.71
N ARG A 250 37.61 -20.26 -16.50
CA ARG A 250 37.50 -21.66 -16.12
C ARG A 250 38.86 -22.26 -15.75
N THR A 251 39.89 -21.92 -16.52
CA THR A 251 41.27 -22.37 -16.31
C THR A 251 41.94 -21.71 -15.11
N GLU A 252 41.59 -20.46 -14.75
CA GLU A 252 42.06 -19.79 -13.54
C GLU A 252 41.37 -20.37 -12.28
N LEU A 253 40.09 -20.72 -12.37
CA LEU A 253 39.28 -21.25 -11.27
C LEU A 253 39.30 -22.78 -11.14
N ARG A 254 40.43 -23.46 -11.42
CA ARG A 254 40.49 -24.94 -11.51
C ARG A 254 39.93 -25.68 -10.30
N THR A 255 40.06 -25.11 -9.10
CA THR A 255 39.57 -25.68 -7.84
C THR A 255 38.06 -25.46 -7.61
N ASN A 256 37.42 -24.58 -8.40
CA ASN A 256 36.02 -24.19 -8.32
C ASN A 256 35.29 -24.35 -9.67
N GLU A 257 35.78 -25.22 -10.55
CA GLU A 257 35.29 -25.37 -11.93
C GLU A 257 33.78 -25.68 -11.99
N LEU A 258 33.30 -26.58 -11.12
CA LEU A 258 31.88 -26.94 -11.05
C LEU A 258 30.99 -25.74 -10.66
N ASN A 259 31.46 -24.93 -9.72
CA ASN A 259 30.76 -23.72 -9.27
C ASN A 259 30.75 -22.66 -10.38
N PHE A 260 31.86 -22.50 -11.10
CA PHE A 260 31.93 -21.61 -12.25
C PHE A 260 30.96 -22.03 -13.36
N ASP A 261 30.95 -23.31 -13.75
CA ASP A 261 30.03 -23.84 -14.76
C ASP A 261 28.56 -23.63 -14.36
N LYS A 262 28.26 -23.80 -13.08
CA LYS A 262 26.93 -23.55 -12.54
C LYS A 262 26.56 -22.06 -12.61
N ALA A 263 27.47 -21.16 -12.23
CA ALA A 263 27.27 -19.71 -12.38
C ALA A 263 27.07 -19.30 -13.85
N VAL A 264 27.80 -19.90 -14.79
CA VAL A 264 27.62 -19.69 -16.24
C VAL A 264 26.23 -20.11 -16.72
N ARG A 265 25.69 -21.22 -16.19
CA ARG A 265 24.30 -21.66 -16.47
C ARG A 265 23.27 -20.68 -15.89
N LEU A 266 23.41 -20.30 -14.63
CA LEU A 266 22.53 -19.34 -13.95
C LEU A 266 22.53 -17.98 -14.66
N SER A 267 23.68 -17.57 -15.21
CA SER A 267 23.83 -16.31 -15.95
C SER A 267 22.83 -16.15 -17.10
N ARG A 268 22.34 -17.27 -17.67
CA ARG A 268 21.36 -17.27 -18.77
C ARG A 268 19.97 -16.82 -18.34
N ARG A 269 19.69 -16.77 -17.04
CA ARG A 269 18.42 -16.33 -16.47
C ARG A 269 18.29 -14.81 -16.38
N PHE A 270 19.38 -14.06 -16.56
CA PHE A 270 19.33 -12.61 -16.65
C PHE A 270 18.98 -12.16 -18.08
N ASN A 271 17.95 -11.34 -18.19
CA ASN A 271 17.57 -10.72 -19.46
C ASN A 271 18.45 -9.48 -19.73
N ARG A 272 18.17 -8.77 -20.82
CA ARG A 272 18.91 -7.54 -21.19
C ARG A 272 18.86 -6.46 -20.11
N THR A 273 17.73 -6.30 -19.44
CA THR A 273 17.57 -5.32 -18.36
C THR A 273 18.48 -5.69 -17.18
N GLY A 274 18.47 -6.96 -16.77
CA GLY A 274 19.34 -7.48 -15.72
C GLY A 274 20.82 -7.36 -16.06
N SER A 275 21.24 -7.76 -17.26
CA SER A 275 22.65 -7.72 -17.65
C SER A 275 23.22 -6.30 -17.81
N SER A 276 22.36 -5.29 -18.01
CA SER A 276 22.75 -3.89 -18.27
C SER A 276 22.63 -2.95 -17.06
N GLN A 277 22.54 -3.50 -15.84
CA GLN A 277 22.48 -2.69 -14.60
C GLN A 277 23.77 -1.91 -14.32
N PHE A 278 24.93 -2.40 -14.77
CA PHE A 278 26.23 -1.77 -14.53
C PHE A 278 26.62 -0.74 -15.59
N SER A 279 27.18 0.39 -15.15
CA SER A 279 27.61 1.49 -16.02
C SER A 279 28.80 1.11 -16.90
N TYR A 280 28.73 1.48 -18.18
CA TYR A 280 29.76 1.22 -19.18
C TYR A 280 31.09 1.92 -18.87
N GLY A 281 31.06 3.06 -18.16
CA GLY A 281 32.25 3.85 -17.87
C GLY A 281 33.13 3.30 -16.74
N THR A 282 32.53 2.53 -15.82
CA THR A 282 33.15 2.17 -14.52
C THR A 282 33.51 0.70 -14.39
N VAL A 283 32.62 -0.20 -14.82
CA VAL A 283 32.91 -1.64 -14.93
C VAL A 283 33.50 -1.84 -16.34
N LYS A 284 34.53 -2.68 -16.55
CA LYS A 284 35.13 -2.93 -17.87
C LYS A 284 35.64 -4.39 -17.99
N PRO A 285 35.84 -4.92 -19.21
CA PRO A 285 36.59 -6.16 -19.41
C PRO A 285 38.10 -5.95 -19.23
N ARG A 286 38.86 -7.05 -19.11
CA ARG A 286 40.31 -7.08 -18.85
C ARG A 286 41.18 -6.17 -19.72
N SER A 287 40.74 -5.85 -20.94
CA SER A 287 41.47 -5.01 -21.90
C SER A 287 41.59 -3.53 -21.53
N LYS A 288 40.82 -3.01 -20.55
CA LYS A 288 40.86 -1.59 -20.15
C LYS A 288 40.63 -1.41 -18.63
N LYS A 289 41.70 -1.43 -17.82
CA LYS A 289 41.76 -1.20 -16.34
C LYS A 289 40.41 -1.24 -15.59
N GLY A 290 40.16 -2.37 -14.93
CA GLY A 290 39.04 -2.63 -14.01
C GLY A 290 38.26 -3.86 -14.47
N LYS A 291 38.60 -5.04 -13.96
CA LYS A 291 38.34 -6.34 -14.63
C LYS A 291 37.13 -7.05 -14.00
N ILE A 292 36.02 -7.13 -14.73
CA ILE A 292 34.81 -7.84 -14.31
C ILE A 292 35.10 -9.32 -14.02
N GLU A 293 36.08 -9.87 -14.71
CA GLU A 293 36.67 -11.19 -14.54
C GLU A 293 37.24 -11.40 -13.14
N ASP A 294 38.02 -10.43 -12.63
CA ASP A 294 38.64 -10.54 -11.30
C ASP A 294 37.55 -10.51 -10.20
N LYS A 295 36.45 -9.78 -10.41
CA LYS A 295 35.30 -9.82 -9.48
C LYS A 295 34.58 -11.16 -9.47
N ILE A 296 34.47 -11.83 -10.61
CA ILE A 296 33.91 -13.19 -10.66
C ILE A 296 34.77 -14.14 -9.83
N ILE A 297 36.10 -14.05 -9.97
CA ILE A 297 37.05 -14.86 -9.19
C ILE A 297 36.93 -14.55 -7.70
N GLU A 298 37.00 -13.26 -7.32
CA GLU A 298 36.88 -12.84 -5.92
C GLU A 298 35.61 -13.37 -5.26
N ILE A 299 34.46 -13.27 -5.94
CA ILE A 299 33.17 -13.80 -5.42
C ILE A 299 33.23 -15.31 -5.25
N LEU A 300 33.75 -16.05 -6.24
CA LEU A 300 33.78 -17.52 -6.22
C LEU A 300 34.80 -18.11 -5.23
N GLU A 301 35.80 -17.34 -4.84
CA GLU A 301 36.79 -17.75 -3.82
C GLU A 301 36.42 -17.30 -2.40
N GLU A 302 35.52 -16.33 -2.25
CA GLU A 302 35.14 -15.80 -0.94
C GLU A 302 34.40 -16.86 -0.08
N PRO A 303 34.76 -16.99 1.22
CA PRO A 303 34.03 -17.85 2.14
C PRO A 303 32.65 -17.28 2.48
N VAL A 304 31.73 -18.18 2.80
CA VAL A 304 30.39 -17.82 3.24
C VAL A 304 30.43 -17.18 4.62
N SER A 305 29.77 -16.03 4.77
CA SER A 305 29.62 -15.27 6.00
C SER A 305 28.40 -15.74 6.80
N HIS A 306 28.44 -15.56 8.12
CA HIS A 306 27.28 -15.77 8.99
C HIS A 306 26.40 -14.51 9.02
N LEU A 307 25.08 -14.69 8.97
CA LEU A 307 24.11 -13.62 9.18
C LEU A 307 23.48 -13.77 10.57
N ASN A 308 23.71 -12.80 11.45
CA ASN A 308 23.11 -12.83 12.79
C ASN A 308 21.58 -12.71 12.73
N CYS A 309 20.88 -13.47 13.58
CA CYS A 309 19.45 -13.34 13.76
C CYS A 309 19.09 -11.91 14.24
N PRO A 310 18.12 -11.23 13.62
CA PRO A 310 17.64 -9.92 14.07
C PRO A 310 16.71 -10.01 15.29
N LEU A 311 16.52 -11.20 15.86
CA LEU A 311 15.70 -11.47 17.04
C LEU A 311 16.56 -12.08 18.15
N ALA A 312 16.27 -11.72 19.39
CA ALA A 312 16.87 -12.33 20.58
C ALA A 312 15.84 -12.46 21.70
N LEU A 313 16.05 -13.38 22.64
CA LEU A 313 15.13 -13.58 23.76
C LEU A 313 15.10 -12.34 24.67
N VAL A 314 13.92 -11.94 25.13
CA VAL A 314 13.76 -10.78 26.02
C VAL A 314 14.55 -10.96 27.33
N ASP A 315 14.69 -12.19 27.81
CA ASP A 315 15.44 -12.50 29.04
C ASP A 315 16.97 -12.48 28.84
N GLU A 316 17.43 -12.48 27.58
CA GLU A 316 18.83 -12.39 27.18
C GLU A 316 19.22 -10.97 26.76
N ILE A 317 18.44 -9.94 27.15
CA ILE A 317 18.88 -8.54 27.07
C ILE A 317 20.06 -8.37 28.05
N ALA A 318 21.23 -8.85 27.65
CA ALA A 318 22.48 -8.44 28.22
C ALA A 318 22.56 -6.91 28.10
N GLN A 319 23.24 -6.28 29.05
CA GLN A 319 23.61 -4.85 29.08
C GLN A 319 24.49 -4.48 27.87
N ASN A 320 23.99 -4.68 26.66
CA ASN A 320 24.67 -4.39 25.41
C ASN A 320 24.68 -2.87 25.25
N HIS A 321 25.79 -2.30 25.73
CA HIS A 321 26.28 -0.95 25.53
C HIS A 321 25.20 0.13 25.52
N ILE A 322 24.71 0.47 26.72
CA ILE A 322 24.15 1.79 26.99
C ILE A 322 25.21 2.81 26.56
N HIS A 323 24.87 3.66 25.60
CA HIS A 323 25.75 4.70 25.11
C HIS A 323 26.15 5.67 26.22
N VAL A 324 27.44 6.00 26.27
CA VAL A 324 27.93 7.18 26.98
C VAL A 324 27.89 8.35 26.00
N ALA A 325 27.39 9.51 26.43
CA ALA A 325 27.41 10.71 25.60
C ALA A 325 28.87 11.07 25.22
N GLY A 326 29.19 11.14 23.92
CA GLY A 326 30.53 11.49 23.43
C GLY A 326 31.13 10.53 22.39
N ASP A 327 30.52 9.37 22.14
CA ASP A 327 30.98 8.44 21.09
C ASP A 327 30.91 9.08 19.70
N THR A 328 32.07 9.19 19.03
CA THR A 328 32.13 9.71 17.66
C THR A 328 31.45 8.77 16.66
N ILE A 329 30.62 9.34 15.78
CA ILE A 329 29.81 8.66 14.75
C ILE A 329 30.65 7.81 13.75
N LYS A 330 31.98 7.92 13.78
CA LYS A 330 32.90 7.40 12.74
C LYS A 330 32.99 5.88 12.62
N ASN A 331 32.61 5.09 13.65
CA ASN A 331 32.73 3.63 13.65
C ASN A 331 31.39 2.90 13.79
N ARG A 332 30.32 3.46 13.22
CA ARG A 332 28.98 2.87 13.28
C ARG A 332 28.43 2.61 11.89
N CYS A 333 27.64 1.55 11.79
CA CYS A 333 26.87 1.25 10.61
C CYS A 333 25.83 2.35 10.39
N TYR A 334 25.89 3.00 9.23
CA TYR A 334 24.94 4.02 8.81
C TYR A 334 23.49 3.57 8.92
N SER A 335 23.19 2.32 8.58
CA SER A 335 21.81 1.84 8.50
C SER A 335 21.26 1.36 9.84
N CYS A 336 22.04 0.61 10.64
CA CYS A 336 21.54 -0.03 11.85
C CYS A 336 22.15 0.49 13.16
N GLY A 337 23.11 1.43 13.10
CA GLY A 337 23.76 2.00 14.28
C GLY A 337 24.75 1.08 15.01
N ARG A 338 24.85 -0.21 14.66
CA ARG A 338 25.81 -1.14 15.27
C ARG A 338 27.25 -0.70 15.05
N HIS A 339 28.11 -0.96 16.03
CA HIS A 339 29.54 -0.75 15.89
C HIS A 339 30.09 -1.62 14.75
N LEU A 340 30.92 -0.99 13.91
CA LEU A 340 31.63 -1.70 12.87
C LEU A 340 32.88 -2.35 13.49
N PRO A 341 33.12 -3.64 13.22
CA PRO A 341 34.33 -4.30 13.67
C PRO A 341 35.57 -3.60 13.09
N PRO A 342 36.70 -3.56 13.82
CA PRO A 342 37.96 -3.03 13.30
C PRO A 342 38.37 -3.77 12.02
N LYS A 343 39.08 -3.09 11.11
CA LYS A 343 39.48 -3.64 9.78
C LYS A 343 40.23 -4.98 9.86
N SER A 344 40.87 -5.28 10.99
CA SER A 344 41.55 -6.56 11.27
C SER A 344 40.59 -7.75 11.41
N GLU A 345 39.34 -7.53 11.81
CA GLU A 345 38.31 -8.58 11.98
C GLU A 345 37.46 -8.78 10.72
N THR A 346 37.45 -7.82 9.79
CA THR A 346 36.79 -7.93 8.47
C THR A 346 37.68 -8.55 7.39
N CYS A 347 38.82 -9.15 7.78
CA CYS A 347 39.92 -9.56 6.92
C CYS A 347 39.54 -10.55 5.78
N TYR A 348 38.37 -11.20 5.86
CA TYR A 348 37.90 -12.14 4.85
C TYR A 348 37.05 -11.51 3.74
N PHE A 349 36.46 -10.33 3.95
CA PHE A 349 35.63 -9.66 2.93
C PHE A 349 36.48 -8.70 2.10
N LYS A 350 36.60 -8.96 0.79
CA LYS A 350 37.45 -8.15 -0.13
C LYS A 350 36.74 -6.89 -0.66
N GLY A 351 35.46 -6.71 -0.36
CA GLY A 351 34.66 -5.57 -0.82
C GLY A 351 34.76 -4.32 0.06
N LYS A 352 34.24 -3.20 -0.47
CA LYS A 352 34.09 -1.98 0.32
C LYS A 352 32.83 -2.04 1.19
N LEU A 353 32.99 -1.85 2.49
CA LEU A 353 31.90 -1.70 3.46
C LEU A 353 31.30 -0.29 3.42
N GLU A 354 30.90 0.15 2.25
CA GLU A 354 30.33 1.48 1.98
C GLU A 354 28.89 1.32 1.47
N ALA A 355 28.00 2.20 1.92
CA ALA A 355 26.64 2.25 1.44
C ALA A 355 26.63 2.58 -0.06
N ASN A 356 26.28 1.58 -0.86
CA ASN A 356 26.33 1.67 -2.31
C ASN A 356 24.96 2.04 -2.89
N ARG A 357 24.94 2.64 -4.09
CA ARG A 357 23.70 3.01 -4.78
C ARG A 357 22.92 1.82 -5.35
N PHE A 358 23.47 0.62 -5.34
CA PHE A 358 22.75 -0.58 -5.76
C PHE A 358 21.69 -0.95 -4.72
N VAL A 359 22.05 -0.78 -3.45
CA VAL A 359 21.14 -0.87 -2.32
C VAL A 359 20.42 0.45 -2.18
N PHE A 360 21.09 1.51 -1.74
CA PHE A 360 20.46 2.74 -1.27
C PHE A 360 20.14 3.74 -2.39
N SER A 361 19.08 4.53 -2.21
CA SER A 361 18.68 5.57 -3.17
C SER A 361 19.75 6.65 -3.36
N ASP A 362 20.25 7.26 -2.27
CA ASP A 362 21.37 8.20 -2.33
C ASP A 362 22.17 8.29 -1.01
N PRO A 363 23.06 7.31 -0.72
CA PRO A 363 23.82 7.27 0.52
C PRO A 363 25.00 8.25 0.42
N SER A 364 24.79 9.53 0.75
CA SER A 364 25.87 10.50 0.85
C SER A 364 25.83 11.20 2.20
N GLN A 365 26.98 11.27 2.86
CA GLN A 365 27.18 12.11 4.04
C GLN A 365 28.09 13.28 3.67
N ARG A 366 27.67 14.48 4.07
CA ARG A 366 28.50 15.69 3.96
C ARG A 366 29.58 15.63 5.05
N LEU A 367 30.85 15.74 4.66
CA LEU A 367 31.94 15.75 5.62
C LEU A 367 31.91 17.05 6.41
N GLN A 368 31.85 16.99 7.75
CA GLN A 368 31.80 18.17 8.62
C GLN A 368 32.98 19.13 8.43
N SER A 369 34.12 18.65 7.93
CA SER A 369 35.35 19.42 7.74
C SER A 369 35.84 19.47 6.28
N GLY A 370 34.96 19.25 5.29
CA GLY A 370 35.34 19.29 3.88
C GLY A 370 34.19 19.62 2.94
N SER A 371 34.52 20.08 1.72
CA SER A 371 33.56 20.33 0.64
C SER A 371 33.08 19.04 -0.07
N GLY A 372 33.59 17.87 0.33
CA GLY A 372 33.29 16.57 -0.28
C GLY A 372 32.12 15.82 0.37
N GLN A 373 31.43 15.04 -0.45
CA GLN A 373 30.48 14.00 -0.02
C GLN A 373 31.19 12.64 0.00
N ALA A 374 31.03 11.87 1.08
CA ALA A 374 31.54 10.51 1.20
C ALA A 374 30.39 9.50 1.35
N GLN A 375 30.61 8.26 0.87
CA GLN A 375 29.69 7.16 1.15
C GLN A 375 29.90 6.68 2.58
N PRO A 376 28.84 6.59 3.40
CA PRO A 376 28.98 6.19 4.79
C PRO A 376 29.20 4.68 4.92
N SER A 377 29.83 4.25 6.01
CA SER A 377 30.16 2.85 6.24
C SER A 377 28.95 2.02 6.68
N ILE A 378 28.92 0.74 6.29
CA ILE A 378 27.81 -0.18 6.54
C ILE A 378 28.30 -1.56 6.99
N CYS A 379 27.58 -2.22 7.90
CA CYS A 379 27.95 -3.55 8.38
C CYS A 379 27.57 -4.66 7.38
N LEU A 380 28.25 -5.81 7.51
CA LEU A 380 28.03 -6.99 6.66
C LEU A 380 26.55 -7.42 6.66
N ASN A 381 25.91 -7.54 7.82
CA ASN A 381 24.52 -7.97 7.93
C ASN A 381 23.57 -7.07 7.14
N CYS A 382 23.72 -5.74 7.24
CA CYS A 382 22.87 -4.82 6.49
C CYS A 382 23.10 -4.94 4.97
N LEU A 383 24.32 -5.22 4.52
CA LEU A 383 24.60 -5.49 3.10
C LEU A 383 23.96 -6.79 2.61
N VAL A 384 24.02 -7.87 3.39
CA VAL A 384 23.37 -9.15 3.05
C VAL A 384 21.85 -8.99 2.97
N VAL A 385 21.25 -8.38 4.00
CA VAL A 385 19.80 -8.19 4.09
C VAL A 385 19.32 -7.29 2.95
N ALA A 386 20.08 -6.26 2.62
CA ALA A 386 19.81 -5.42 1.46
C ALA A 386 19.80 -6.17 0.12
N PHE A 387 20.73 -7.10 -0.08
CA PHE A 387 20.81 -7.88 -1.32
C PHE A 387 19.54 -8.70 -1.56
N GLY A 388 18.97 -9.26 -0.49
CA GLY A 388 17.73 -10.04 -0.55
C GLY A 388 16.45 -9.19 -0.60
N CYS A 389 16.54 -7.86 -0.54
CA CYS A 389 15.38 -6.99 -0.54
C CYS A 389 14.82 -6.83 -1.97
N PRO A 390 13.55 -7.18 -2.23
CA PRO A 390 12.94 -7.03 -3.56
C PRO A 390 12.48 -5.58 -3.83
N ILE A 391 12.84 -4.61 -2.97
CA ILE A 391 12.47 -3.20 -3.09
C ILE A 391 13.72 -2.34 -3.21
N LYS A 392 13.69 -1.44 -4.19
CA LYS A 392 14.65 -0.33 -4.30
C LYS A 392 13.91 0.99 -4.46
N LEU A 393 14.34 1.96 -3.66
CA LEU A 393 13.90 3.33 -3.78
C LEU A 393 14.53 3.98 -5.02
N ALA A 394 13.72 4.22 -6.05
CA ALA A 394 14.05 5.12 -7.14
C ALA A 394 13.59 6.55 -6.82
N GLY A 395 14.13 7.55 -7.53
CA GLY A 395 13.68 8.94 -7.38
C GLY A 395 12.16 9.07 -7.61
N GLY A 396 11.46 9.67 -6.65
CA GLY A 396 10.01 9.84 -6.67
C GLY A 396 9.18 8.60 -6.30
N ALA A 397 9.78 7.44 -6.03
CA ALA A 397 9.04 6.25 -5.56
C ALA A 397 8.55 6.42 -4.12
N ILE A 398 7.40 5.83 -3.80
CA ILE A 398 6.78 5.87 -2.47
C ILE A 398 6.66 4.47 -1.90
N ILE A 399 6.86 4.33 -0.58
CA ILE A 399 6.68 3.06 0.14
C ILE A 399 5.48 3.20 1.06
N VAL A 400 4.53 2.29 0.92
CA VAL A 400 3.35 2.21 1.76
C VAL A 400 3.37 0.88 2.51
N ARG A 401 3.24 0.93 3.83
CA ARG A 401 3.01 -0.26 4.67
C ARG A 401 1.52 -0.47 4.82
N LEU A 402 1.08 -1.70 4.61
CA LEU A 402 -0.30 -2.13 4.76
C LEU A 402 -0.42 -2.99 6.01
N VAL A 403 -1.33 -2.62 6.92
CA VAL A 403 -1.62 -3.38 8.14
C VAL A 403 -3.12 -3.71 8.12
N PRO A 404 -3.53 -4.97 8.28
CA PRO A 404 -4.96 -5.29 8.34
C PRO A 404 -5.54 -4.71 9.63
N GLN A 405 -6.73 -4.11 9.56
CA GLN A 405 -7.43 -3.64 10.76
C GLN A 405 -7.82 -4.85 11.62
N THR A 406 -7.34 -4.87 12.86
CA THR A 406 -7.60 -5.95 13.83
C THR A 406 -8.95 -5.80 14.52
N ASP A 407 -10.01 -5.47 13.78
CA ASP A 407 -11.36 -5.57 14.33
C ASP A 407 -11.72 -7.07 14.52
N GLU A 408 -12.24 -7.42 15.70
CA GLU A 408 -12.46 -8.79 16.19
C GLU A 408 -13.37 -9.68 15.33
N GLU A 409 -14.01 -9.12 14.30
CA GLU A 409 -15.13 -9.74 13.59
C GLU A 409 -14.90 -10.04 12.11
N ASN A 410 -13.81 -9.57 11.49
CA ASN A 410 -13.62 -9.73 10.04
C ASN A 410 -12.37 -10.52 9.66
N GLN A 411 -12.57 -11.36 8.63
CA GLN A 411 -11.57 -12.20 7.97
C GLN A 411 -10.24 -11.45 7.83
N GLN A 412 -9.16 -12.01 8.38
CA GLN A 412 -7.81 -11.49 8.21
C GLN A 412 -7.42 -11.67 6.73
N ILE A 413 -7.79 -10.74 5.86
CA ILE A 413 -7.17 -10.70 4.53
C ILE A 413 -5.70 -10.36 4.78
N LEU A 414 -4.79 -11.33 4.59
CA LEU A 414 -3.36 -11.04 4.59
C LEU A 414 -3.09 -10.02 3.49
N PRO A 415 -2.57 -8.83 3.82
CA PRO A 415 -2.17 -7.86 2.82
C PRO A 415 -1.26 -8.49 1.76
N GLU A 416 -0.43 -9.47 2.13
CA GLU A 416 0.43 -10.22 1.21
C GLU A 416 -0.35 -10.96 0.11
N LYS A 417 -1.40 -11.73 0.43
CA LYS A 417 -2.21 -12.44 -0.58
C LYS A 417 -2.90 -11.46 -1.53
N TYR A 418 -3.35 -10.31 -1.01
CA TYR A 418 -4.00 -9.28 -1.80
C TYR A 418 -3.01 -8.53 -2.72
N LEU A 419 -1.86 -8.14 -2.18
CA LEU A 419 -0.80 -7.48 -2.93
C LEU A 419 -0.27 -8.40 -4.04
N GLN A 420 -0.10 -9.70 -3.77
CA GLN A 420 0.29 -10.70 -4.77
C GLN A 420 -0.67 -10.75 -5.98
N MET A 421 -1.96 -10.43 -5.81
CA MET A 421 -2.90 -10.34 -6.93
C MET A 421 -2.72 -9.05 -7.76
N LEU A 422 -2.30 -7.94 -7.15
CA LEU A 422 -2.11 -6.64 -7.83
C LEU A 422 -0.84 -6.57 -8.68
N THR A 423 0.17 -7.38 -8.35
CA THR A 423 1.47 -7.42 -9.04
C THR A 423 1.38 -7.88 -10.49
N LEU A 424 0.28 -8.53 -10.89
CA LEU A 424 0.07 -9.03 -12.25
C LEU A 424 -0.33 -7.95 -13.28
N GLY A 425 -0.66 -6.72 -12.85
CA GLY A 425 -1.16 -5.66 -13.76
C GLY A 425 -0.29 -4.42 -13.89
N GLU A 426 0.40 -4.01 -12.82
CA GLU A 426 1.34 -2.90 -12.81
C GLU A 426 2.54 -3.36 -11.98
N LEU A 427 3.78 -3.28 -12.50
CA LEU A 427 5.04 -3.63 -11.81
C LEU A 427 5.28 -2.80 -10.52
N ASN A 428 4.41 -2.94 -9.53
CA ASN A 428 4.60 -2.51 -8.15
C ASN A 428 5.34 -3.64 -7.46
N LEU A 429 6.45 -3.32 -6.80
CA LEU A 429 7.24 -4.33 -6.11
C LEU A 429 6.69 -4.53 -4.71
N ILE A 430 6.58 -5.79 -4.30
CA ILE A 430 6.04 -6.18 -2.99
C ILE A 430 7.17 -6.76 -2.17
N ALA A 431 7.27 -6.33 -0.93
CA ALA A 431 8.11 -6.96 0.08
C ALA A 431 7.26 -7.19 1.33
N GLY A 432 6.68 -8.38 1.44
CA GLY A 432 5.71 -8.72 2.48
C GLY A 432 4.55 -7.71 2.55
N ARG A 433 4.43 -7.01 3.69
CA ARG A 433 3.41 -5.97 3.95
C ARG A 433 3.69 -4.60 3.32
N TYR A 434 4.75 -4.45 2.53
CA TYR A 434 5.15 -3.19 1.92
C TYR A 434 4.85 -3.18 0.42
N LEU A 435 4.22 -2.08 -0.03
CA LEU A 435 3.95 -1.77 -1.42
C LEU A 435 4.87 -0.62 -1.87
N LEU A 436 5.80 -0.91 -2.79
CA LEU A 436 6.55 0.13 -3.49
C LEU A 436 5.77 0.56 -4.73
N ILE A 437 5.40 1.84 -4.78
CA ILE A 437 4.77 2.43 -5.97
C ILE A 437 5.77 3.37 -6.64
N ASN A 438 6.15 3.04 -7.87
CA ASN A 438 7.04 3.87 -8.67
C ASN A 438 6.25 5.03 -9.29
N CYS A 439 6.77 6.25 -9.18
CA CYS A 439 6.20 7.40 -9.87
C CYS A 439 6.47 7.28 -11.38
N ARG A 440 5.41 7.04 -12.16
CA ARG A 440 5.49 6.94 -13.62
C ARG A 440 5.19 8.28 -14.30
N GLU A 441 4.58 9.20 -13.56
CA GLU A 441 4.13 10.49 -14.03
C GLU A 441 5.22 11.55 -13.83
N PHE A 442 5.55 12.28 -14.90
CA PHE A 442 6.52 13.37 -14.88
C PHE A 442 5.97 14.64 -15.51
N VAL A 443 6.26 15.78 -14.89
CA VAL A 443 5.92 17.12 -15.42
C VAL A 443 7.10 17.64 -16.23
N ARG A 444 6.84 18.16 -17.43
CA ARG A 444 7.87 18.76 -18.28
C ARG A 444 8.20 20.16 -17.79
N GLU A 445 9.48 20.43 -17.53
CA GLU A 445 9.98 21.74 -17.08
C GLU A 445 11.16 22.21 -17.94
N ARG A 446 11.47 23.51 -17.89
CA ARG A 446 12.64 24.06 -18.62
C ARG A 446 13.92 23.53 -17.97
N GLY A 447 14.51 22.48 -18.54
CA GLY A 447 15.75 21.86 -18.05
C GLY A 447 15.61 20.39 -17.64
N GLY A 448 14.42 19.79 -17.71
CA GLY A 448 14.23 18.38 -17.38
C GLY A 448 12.77 17.96 -17.18
N ALA A 449 12.59 16.77 -16.64
CA ALA A 449 11.29 16.25 -16.23
C ALA A 449 11.32 15.95 -14.73
N THR A 450 10.38 16.53 -13.99
CA THR A 450 10.30 16.40 -12.53
C THR A 450 9.20 15.39 -12.18
N PRO A 451 9.44 14.41 -11.29
CA PRO A 451 8.39 13.49 -10.85
C PRO A 451 7.19 14.23 -10.27
N VAL A 452 5.97 13.81 -10.60
CA VAL A 452 4.78 14.46 -10.04
C VAL A 452 4.74 14.34 -8.51
N SER A 453 5.26 13.25 -7.95
CA SER A 453 5.34 13.04 -6.50
C SER A 453 6.14 14.11 -5.76
N GLU A 454 7.16 14.71 -6.40
CA GLU A 454 7.92 15.83 -5.85
C GLU A 454 7.17 17.15 -6.02
N LYS A 455 6.48 17.34 -7.16
CA LYS A 455 5.79 18.59 -7.47
C LYS A 455 4.53 18.84 -6.64
N ILE A 456 3.70 17.81 -6.43
CA ILE A 456 2.43 17.95 -5.70
C ILE A 456 2.58 17.68 -4.20
N GLY A 457 3.66 16.98 -3.83
CA GLY A 457 3.95 16.49 -2.48
C GLY A 457 3.76 14.97 -2.38
N GLN A 458 4.68 14.29 -1.67
CA GLN A 458 4.67 12.83 -1.56
C GLN A 458 3.40 12.30 -0.88
N VAL A 459 2.86 13.00 0.12
CA VAL A 459 1.63 12.61 0.82
C VAL A 459 0.43 12.67 -0.14
N GLN A 460 0.27 13.77 -0.87
CA GLN A 460 -0.85 13.97 -1.80
C GLN A 460 -0.77 12.97 -2.97
N TYR A 461 0.43 12.75 -3.51
CA TYR A 461 0.66 11.74 -4.53
C TYR A 461 0.34 10.34 -4.03
N THR A 462 0.77 10.00 -2.81
CA THR A 462 0.49 8.69 -2.20
C THR A 462 -1.00 8.47 -2.01
N LEU A 463 -1.72 9.44 -1.42
CA LEU A 463 -3.16 9.35 -1.22
C LEU A 463 -3.90 9.05 -2.54
N TRP A 464 -3.58 9.80 -3.60
CA TRP A 464 -4.19 9.60 -4.91
C TRP A 464 -3.79 8.26 -5.55
N ARG A 465 -2.50 7.92 -5.53
CA ARG A 465 -1.98 6.74 -6.22
C ARG A 465 -2.45 5.45 -5.55
N VAL A 466 -2.49 5.41 -4.22
CA VAL A 466 -3.02 4.30 -3.44
C VAL A 466 -4.52 4.13 -3.69
N ALA A 467 -5.29 5.21 -3.63
CA ALA A 467 -6.73 5.18 -3.93
C ALA A 467 -7.06 4.66 -5.33
N ARG A 468 -6.16 4.89 -6.30
CA ARG A 468 -6.29 4.39 -7.67
C ARG A 468 -5.89 2.93 -7.84
N THR A 469 -4.96 2.47 -7.00
CA THR A 469 -4.36 1.14 -7.12
C THR A 469 -5.18 0.10 -6.36
N LEU A 470 -5.76 0.49 -5.22
CA LEU A 470 -6.50 -0.41 -4.33
C LEU A 470 -8.01 -0.14 -4.41
N PRO A 471 -8.83 -1.16 -4.68
CA PRO A 471 -10.28 -1.11 -4.52
C PRO A 471 -10.73 -0.61 -3.14
N SER A 472 -11.83 0.16 -3.12
CA SER A 472 -12.42 0.73 -1.90
C SER A 472 -12.69 -0.29 -0.79
N GLY A 473 -13.21 -1.48 -1.13
CA GLY A 473 -13.46 -2.55 -0.16
C GLY A 473 -12.21 -3.12 0.53
N THR A 474 -11.02 -2.94 -0.08
CA THR A 474 -9.73 -3.28 0.54
C THR A 474 -9.24 -2.14 1.42
N LEU A 475 -9.35 -0.89 0.93
CA LEU A 475 -8.98 0.30 1.68
C LEU A 475 -9.73 0.37 3.01
N GLU A 476 -11.02 0.01 3.04
CA GLU A 476 -11.84 -0.02 4.26
C GLU A 476 -11.37 -1.03 5.32
N LYS A 477 -10.53 -2.01 4.97
CA LYS A 477 -10.10 -3.10 5.86
C LYS A 477 -8.62 -2.99 6.28
N MET A 478 -7.93 -1.95 5.83
CA MET A 478 -6.49 -1.79 6.03
C MET A 478 -6.16 -0.41 6.59
N ASP A 479 -5.18 -0.40 7.48
CA ASP A 479 -4.46 0.80 7.90
C ASP A 479 -3.21 0.96 7.04
N LEU A 480 -3.05 2.14 6.45
CA LEU A 480 -1.96 2.43 5.52
C LEU A 480 -1.03 3.50 6.10
N THR A 481 0.27 3.26 6.01
CA THR A 481 1.30 4.20 6.46
C THR A 481 2.28 4.48 5.34
N LEU A 482 2.48 5.75 5.00
CA LEU A 482 3.52 6.19 4.07
C LEU A 482 4.86 6.34 4.79
N PHE A 483 5.93 5.84 4.19
CA PHE A 483 7.30 6.18 4.57
C PHE A 483 7.81 7.32 3.68
N ALA A 484 7.97 8.50 4.28
CA ALA A 484 8.48 9.70 3.60
C ALA A 484 9.76 10.18 4.31
N GLY A 485 10.92 9.80 3.78
CA GLY A 485 12.17 9.94 4.53
C GLY A 485 12.09 9.15 5.85
N GLU A 486 12.66 9.67 6.93
CA GLU A 486 12.65 8.97 8.22
C GLU A 486 11.27 8.97 8.92
N SER A 487 10.25 9.60 8.33
CA SER A 487 8.92 9.76 8.92
C SER A 487 7.93 8.70 8.45
N GLU A 488 7.17 8.16 9.41
CA GLU A 488 5.99 7.32 9.18
C GLU A 488 4.73 8.20 9.26
N ILE A 489 4.04 8.38 8.14
CA ILE A 489 2.86 9.23 8.02
C ILE A 489 1.63 8.33 7.86
N PRO A 490 0.70 8.28 8.84
CA PRO A 490 -0.54 7.53 8.70
C PRO A 490 -1.41 8.16 7.59
N LEU A 491 -1.97 7.31 6.74
CA LEU A 491 -2.90 7.69 5.68
C LEU A 491 -4.31 7.35 6.14
N PRO A 492 -5.16 8.34 6.48
CA PRO A 492 -6.50 8.05 6.98
C PRO A 492 -7.32 7.27 5.96
N THR A 493 -7.87 6.13 6.35
CA THR A 493 -8.72 5.27 5.51
C THR A 493 -9.83 6.06 4.83
N ARG A 494 -10.46 6.99 5.56
CA ARG A 494 -11.50 7.87 5.01
C ARG A 494 -11.03 8.68 3.80
N HIS A 495 -9.80 9.22 3.83
CA HIS A 495 -9.26 10.03 2.73
C HIS A 495 -9.03 9.17 1.49
N LEU A 496 -8.48 7.96 1.67
CA LEU A 496 -8.23 7.02 0.60
C LEU A 496 -9.52 6.54 -0.05
N VAL A 497 -10.52 6.19 0.76
CA VAL A 497 -11.83 5.74 0.28
C VAL A 497 -12.56 6.85 -0.48
N TRP A 498 -12.54 8.10 0.02
CA TRP A 498 -13.15 9.23 -0.70
C TRP A 498 -12.44 9.52 -2.03
N LEU A 499 -11.11 9.45 -2.06
CA LEU A 499 -10.36 9.61 -3.31
C LEU A 499 -10.65 8.51 -4.32
N SER A 500 -10.85 7.27 -3.85
CA SER A 500 -11.25 6.14 -4.71
C SER A 500 -12.61 6.42 -5.35
N TYR A 501 -13.61 6.83 -4.57
CA TYR A 501 -14.92 7.20 -5.14
C TYR A 501 -14.87 8.42 -6.07
N LEU A 502 -14.06 9.43 -5.77
CA LEU A 502 -13.86 10.57 -6.68
C LEU A 502 -13.20 10.14 -7.98
N GLN A 503 -12.26 9.20 -7.93
CA GLN A 503 -11.64 8.66 -9.14
C GLN A 503 -12.62 7.86 -9.98
N ASP A 504 -13.45 7.03 -9.36
CA ASP A 504 -14.50 6.28 -10.07
C ASP A 504 -15.52 7.22 -10.74
N SER A 505 -15.86 8.33 -10.07
CA SER A 505 -16.86 9.28 -10.56
C SER A 505 -16.34 10.24 -11.63
N PHE A 506 -15.09 10.73 -11.50
CA PHE A 506 -14.56 11.79 -12.37
C PHE A 506 -13.45 11.31 -13.33
N SER A 507 -12.87 10.13 -13.10
CA SER A 507 -11.72 9.58 -13.83
C SER A 507 -10.60 10.60 -14.15
N PRO A 508 -10.17 11.44 -13.18
CA PRO A 508 -9.32 12.58 -13.48
C PRO A 508 -7.88 12.14 -13.79
N ARG A 509 -7.26 12.76 -14.80
CA ARG A 509 -5.86 12.49 -15.16
C ARG A 509 -4.93 13.38 -14.34
N LEU A 510 -3.85 12.79 -13.81
CA LEU A 510 -2.87 13.53 -13.00
C LEU A 510 -2.02 14.50 -13.83
N ILE A 511 -1.79 14.18 -15.11
CA ILE A 511 -1.07 15.03 -16.07
C ILE A 511 -2.00 15.39 -17.22
N VAL A 512 -2.05 16.69 -17.53
CA VAL A 512 -2.81 17.27 -18.65
C VAL A 512 -1.84 18.17 -19.43
N ASN A 513 -1.72 17.94 -20.74
CA ASN A 513 -0.84 18.73 -21.62
C ASN A 513 0.62 18.86 -21.12
N GLY A 514 1.14 17.81 -20.47
CA GLY A 514 2.50 17.78 -19.92
C GLY A 514 2.72 18.59 -18.63
N LYS A 515 1.64 19.13 -18.05
CA LYS A 515 1.60 19.81 -16.75
C LYS A 515 0.76 19.02 -15.74
N ASP A 516 0.97 19.28 -14.46
CA ASP A 516 0.13 18.74 -13.39
C ASP A 516 -1.30 19.29 -13.45
N ASN A 517 -2.28 18.43 -13.22
CA ASN A 517 -3.69 18.82 -13.15
C ASN A 517 -3.94 19.56 -11.83
N MET A 518 -3.96 20.89 -11.90
CA MET A 518 -4.13 21.75 -10.72
C MET A 518 -5.44 21.50 -9.97
N ARG A 519 -6.54 21.24 -10.69
CA ARG A 519 -7.86 20.98 -10.07
C ARG A 519 -7.87 19.70 -9.28
N LEU A 520 -7.31 18.62 -9.84
CA LEU A 520 -7.14 17.36 -9.12
C LEU A 520 -6.22 17.53 -7.91
N CYS A 521 -5.10 18.24 -8.06
CA CYS A 521 -4.18 18.51 -6.95
C CYS A 521 -4.84 19.29 -5.82
N GLN A 522 -5.70 20.27 -6.16
CA GLN A 522 -6.49 21.00 -5.18
C GLN A 522 -7.55 20.11 -4.52
N ALA A 523 -8.26 19.27 -5.28
CA ALA A 523 -9.23 18.33 -4.75
C ALA A 523 -8.59 17.37 -3.74
N ILE A 524 -7.40 16.82 -4.02
CA ILE A 524 -6.65 15.96 -3.09
C ILE A 524 -6.35 16.70 -1.78
N ARG A 525 -5.92 17.96 -1.85
CA ARG A 525 -5.64 18.79 -0.66
C ARG A 525 -6.90 19.12 0.14
N LEU A 526 -8.04 19.30 -0.53
CA LEU A 526 -9.33 19.51 0.12
C LEU A 526 -9.81 18.24 0.84
N ILE A 527 -9.64 17.07 0.23
CA ILE A 527 -9.90 15.77 0.88
C ILE A 527 -9.04 15.60 2.12
N GLN A 528 -7.75 15.93 2.05
CA GLN A 528 -6.84 15.86 3.20
C GLN A 528 -7.30 16.76 4.36
N LYS A 529 -8.08 17.82 4.09
CA LYS A 529 -8.68 18.73 5.07
C LYS A 529 -10.12 18.34 5.48
N ASP A 530 -10.62 17.20 5.03
CA ASP A 530 -12.00 16.74 5.21
C ASP A 530 -13.07 17.66 4.58
N GLU A 531 -12.70 18.38 3.51
CA GLU A 531 -13.56 19.31 2.75
C GLU A 531 -14.07 18.66 1.44
N VAL A 532 -14.75 17.52 1.55
CA VAL A 532 -15.17 16.68 0.40
C VAL A 532 -16.11 17.41 -0.57
N ILE A 533 -17.06 18.19 -0.06
CA ILE A 533 -17.99 18.96 -0.90
C ILE A 533 -17.23 19.99 -1.76
N ALA A 534 -16.21 20.64 -1.19
CA ALA A 534 -15.37 21.57 -1.95
C ALA A 534 -14.51 20.84 -2.99
N ALA A 535 -14.05 19.62 -2.70
CA ALA A 535 -13.34 18.77 -3.66
C ALA A 535 -14.25 18.37 -4.84
N ILE A 536 -15.49 17.95 -4.56
CA ILE A 536 -16.51 17.66 -5.57
C ILE A 536 -16.75 18.89 -6.45
N TYR A 537 -17.00 20.06 -5.84
CA TYR A 537 -17.18 21.31 -6.59
C TYR A 537 -15.98 21.63 -7.48
N THR A 538 -14.76 21.46 -6.97
CA THR A 538 -13.52 21.78 -7.70
C THR A 538 -13.37 20.91 -8.96
N LEU A 539 -13.74 19.63 -8.89
CA LEU A 539 -13.71 18.71 -10.03
C LEU A 539 -14.90 18.89 -10.96
N ALA A 540 -16.09 19.11 -10.40
CA ALA A 540 -17.32 19.32 -11.13
C ALA A 540 -17.30 20.57 -12.02
N THR A 541 -16.58 21.60 -11.57
CA THR A 541 -16.44 22.87 -12.29
C THR A 541 -15.17 22.96 -13.14
N ALA A 542 -14.36 21.89 -13.20
CA ALA A 542 -13.14 21.85 -14.00
C ALA A 542 -13.42 21.87 -15.52
N GLU A 543 -12.44 22.32 -16.30
CA GLU A 543 -12.55 22.33 -17.77
C GLU A 543 -12.42 20.91 -18.34
N SER A 544 -12.99 20.68 -19.54
CA SER A 544 -13.05 19.36 -20.20
C SER A 544 -11.68 18.72 -20.48
N THR A 545 -10.63 19.53 -20.56
CA THR A 545 -9.25 19.04 -20.74
C THR A 545 -8.66 18.48 -19.44
N GLU A 546 -9.22 18.84 -18.28
CA GLU A 546 -8.73 18.47 -16.96
C GLU A 546 -9.50 17.28 -16.35
N VAL A 547 -10.79 17.16 -16.65
CA VAL A 547 -11.70 16.14 -16.13
C VAL A 547 -12.76 15.81 -17.19
N THR A 548 -13.29 14.58 -17.20
CA THR A 548 -14.46 14.26 -18.05
C THR A 548 -15.63 15.18 -17.69
N PRO A 549 -16.18 15.97 -18.63
CA PRO A 549 -17.22 16.96 -18.33
C PRO A 549 -18.51 16.32 -17.81
N ILE A 550 -19.12 16.93 -16.78
CA ILE A 550 -20.38 16.44 -16.19
C ILE A 550 -21.54 16.41 -17.20
N TYR A 551 -21.54 17.26 -18.21
CA TYR A 551 -22.65 17.30 -19.17
C TYR A 551 -22.65 16.10 -20.14
N ASP A 552 -21.51 15.42 -20.31
CA ASP A 552 -21.39 14.20 -21.11
C ASP A 552 -21.72 12.94 -20.29
N TRP A 553 -22.08 13.11 -19.02
CA TRP A 553 -22.33 12.01 -18.10
C TRP A 553 -23.62 11.26 -18.44
N SER A 554 -23.44 9.95 -18.65
CA SER A 554 -24.47 8.94 -18.68
C SER A 554 -25.32 8.93 -17.41
N TYR A 555 -26.47 8.27 -17.50
CA TYR A 555 -27.39 8.07 -16.39
C TYR A 555 -26.70 7.47 -15.15
N SER A 556 -25.78 6.51 -15.35
CA SER A 556 -25.00 5.90 -14.27
C SER A 556 -24.04 6.87 -13.57
N GLU A 557 -23.43 7.81 -14.31
CA GLU A 557 -22.44 8.73 -13.74
C GLU A 557 -23.07 9.81 -12.86
N LYS A 558 -24.29 10.25 -13.18
CA LYS A 558 -25.06 11.17 -12.33
C LYS A 558 -25.45 10.52 -10.99
N ARG A 559 -25.81 9.24 -11.03
CA ARG A 559 -26.07 8.43 -9.83
C ARG A 559 -24.84 8.30 -8.94
N SER A 560 -23.67 8.05 -9.53
CA SER A 560 -22.40 7.92 -8.81
C SER A 560 -22.09 9.14 -7.94
N LEU A 561 -22.48 10.35 -8.36
CA LEU A 561 -22.24 11.56 -7.57
C LEU A 561 -23.11 11.66 -6.32
N GLU A 562 -24.37 11.24 -6.40
CA GLU A 562 -25.24 11.14 -5.21
C GLU A 562 -24.79 10.01 -4.29
N GLU A 563 -24.40 8.86 -4.85
CA GLU A 563 -23.80 7.75 -4.10
C GLU A 563 -22.52 8.20 -3.37
N LEU A 564 -21.70 9.04 -3.99
CA LEU A 564 -20.50 9.59 -3.37
C LEU A 564 -20.84 10.48 -2.17
N ARG A 565 -21.88 11.32 -2.26
CA ARG A 565 -22.36 12.16 -1.15
C ARG A 565 -22.93 11.32 0.01
N GLU A 566 -23.68 10.27 -0.32
CA GLU A 566 -24.22 9.33 0.67
C GLU A 566 -23.10 8.57 1.40
N LYS A 567 -22.17 8.01 0.65
CA LYS A 567 -21.01 7.28 1.19
C LYS A 567 -20.12 8.18 2.04
N TYR A 568 -19.95 9.45 1.66
CA TYR A 568 -19.24 10.43 2.47
C TYR A 568 -19.83 10.53 3.89
N CYS A 569 -21.14 10.69 4.00
CA CYS A 569 -21.81 10.81 5.30
C CYS A 569 -21.73 9.50 6.09
N THR A 570 -21.96 8.36 5.43
CA THR A 570 -21.89 7.03 6.05
C THR A 570 -20.50 6.72 6.61
N LEU A 571 -19.43 7.10 5.89
CA LEU A 571 -18.06 6.90 6.33
C LEU A 571 -17.69 7.78 7.52
N LEU A 572 -18.20 9.02 7.58
CA LEU A 572 -18.03 9.88 8.75
C LEU A 572 -18.70 9.28 9.99
N GLU A 573 -19.90 8.72 9.84
CA GLU A 573 -20.60 8.01 10.92
C GLU A 573 -19.83 6.77 11.38
N ARG A 574 -19.36 5.93 10.46
CA ARG A 574 -18.54 4.75 10.80
C ARG A 574 -17.23 5.12 11.48
N SER A 575 -16.61 6.22 11.05
CA SER A 575 -15.37 6.74 11.65
C SER A 575 -15.59 7.35 13.04
N SER A 576 -16.85 7.51 13.47
CA SER A 576 -17.20 8.18 14.73
C SER A 576 -17.11 7.31 15.98
N LYS A 577 -16.51 6.10 15.95
CA LYS A 577 -16.35 5.12 17.07
C LYS A 577 -15.90 5.80 18.41
N GLY A 578 -16.79 6.53 19.08
CA GLY A 578 -16.51 7.40 20.23
C GLY A 578 -16.09 8.86 19.93
N ASP A 579 -15.82 9.25 18.68
CA ASP A 579 -15.39 10.63 18.33
C ASP A 579 -16.59 11.55 18.04
N LYS A 580 -16.88 12.44 19.01
CA LYS A 580 -17.94 13.44 18.93
C LYS A 580 -17.73 14.42 17.76
N ILE A 581 -16.50 14.68 17.33
CA ILE A 581 -16.20 15.62 16.23
C ILE A 581 -16.68 15.03 14.91
N MET A 582 -16.36 13.75 14.65
CA MET A 582 -16.77 13.07 13.41
C MET A 582 -18.29 12.90 13.33
N ALA A 583 -18.95 12.56 14.45
CA ALA A 583 -20.41 12.50 14.52
C ALA A 583 -21.07 13.85 14.21
N LYS A 584 -20.53 14.95 14.76
CA LYS A 584 -21.00 16.31 14.47
C LYS A 584 -20.82 16.66 12.98
N GLN A 585 -19.70 16.24 12.39
CA GLN A 585 -19.40 16.50 10.98
C GLN A 585 -20.29 15.71 10.01
N ALA A 586 -20.65 14.47 10.37
CA ALA A 586 -21.66 13.69 9.65
C ALA A 586 -23.02 14.39 9.67
N ALA A 587 -23.50 14.76 10.86
CA ALA A 587 -24.76 15.49 11.03
C ALA A 587 -24.79 16.80 10.22
N PHE A 588 -23.69 17.55 10.26
CA PHE A 588 -23.52 18.77 9.46
C PHE A 588 -23.65 18.49 7.96
N SER A 589 -23.08 17.40 7.47
CA SER A 589 -23.11 17.04 6.05
C SER A 589 -24.49 16.57 5.60
N TYR A 590 -25.24 15.88 6.46
CA TYR A 590 -26.65 15.58 6.23
C TYR A 590 -27.51 16.84 6.15
N ASP A 591 -27.30 17.81 7.04
CA ASP A 591 -28.04 19.09 7.00
C ASP A 591 -27.74 19.87 5.71
N VAL A 592 -26.47 19.88 5.25
CA VAL A 592 -26.12 20.47 3.95
C VAL A 592 -26.86 19.76 2.81
N ALA A 593 -26.90 18.42 2.81
CA ALA A 593 -27.58 17.65 1.77
C ALA A 593 -29.09 17.90 1.76
N ALA A 594 -29.72 18.01 2.94
CA ALA A 594 -31.13 18.32 3.09
C ALA A 594 -31.48 19.72 2.57
N LEU A 595 -30.72 20.75 2.98
CA LEU A 595 -30.89 22.11 2.45
C LEU A 595 -30.64 22.16 0.94
N THR A 596 -29.68 21.38 0.45
CA THR A 596 -29.40 21.27 -0.99
C THR A 596 -30.63 20.74 -1.71
N GLY A 597 -31.31 19.71 -1.19
CA GLY A 597 -32.54 19.18 -1.77
C GLY A 597 -33.67 20.22 -1.85
N LEU A 598 -33.95 20.91 -0.75
CA LEU A 598 -35.02 21.94 -0.69
C LEU A 598 -34.77 23.09 -1.69
N THR A 599 -33.55 23.61 -1.71
CA THR A 599 -33.18 24.75 -2.58
C THR A 599 -33.00 24.33 -4.04
N TYR A 600 -32.49 23.12 -4.30
CA TYR A 600 -32.40 22.54 -5.64
C TYR A 600 -33.76 22.48 -6.33
N ALA A 601 -34.82 22.11 -5.61
CA ALA A 601 -36.18 22.05 -6.17
C ALA A 601 -36.63 23.38 -6.79
N TYR A 602 -36.26 24.52 -6.17
CA TYR A 602 -36.57 25.85 -6.70
C TYR A 602 -35.62 26.27 -7.81
N CYS A 603 -34.32 26.02 -7.68
CA CYS A 603 -33.37 26.27 -8.76
C CYS A 603 -33.75 25.52 -10.04
N ASP A 604 -34.16 24.26 -9.91
CA ASP A 604 -34.61 23.45 -11.04
C ASP A 604 -35.97 23.91 -11.57
N TYR A 605 -36.88 24.38 -10.71
CA TYR A 605 -38.15 24.96 -11.16
C TYR A 605 -37.93 26.24 -11.97
N VAL A 606 -37.08 27.16 -11.49
CA VAL A 606 -36.68 28.38 -12.22
C VAL A 606 -36.07 28.02 -13.56
N ARG A 607 -35.12 27.09 -13.57
CA ARG A 607 -34.50 26.57 -14.79
C ARG A 607 -35.54 26.09 -15.81
N ARG A 608 -36.44 25.19 -15.41
CA ARG A 608 -37.47 24.62 -16.30
C ARG A 608 -38.49 25.63 -16.81
N VAL A 609 -38.78 26.69 -16.03
CA VAL A 609 -39.69 27.76 -16.46
C VAL A 609 -39.01 28.62 -17.51
N LEU A 610 -37.78 29.06 -17.27
CA LEU A 610 -37.03 29.93 -18.17
C LEU A 610 -36.57 29.19 -19.45
N GLU A 611 -36.20 27.91 -19.36
CA GLU A 611 -35.81 27.10 -20.54
C GLU A 611 -36.89 27.03 -21.63
N LYS A 612 -38.16 27.34 -21.31
CA LYS A 612 -39.26 27.34 -22.26
C LYS A 612 -39.38 28.62 -23.08
N SER A 613 -38.84 29.74 -22.58
CA SER A 613 -39.14 31.08 -23.12
C SER A 613 -37.93 32.00 -23.26
N GLU A 614 -36.81 31.69 -22.61
CA GLU A 614 -35.64 32.57 -22.53
C GLU A 614 -34.40 31.91 -23.15
N PRO A 615 -33.45 32.72 -23.67
CA PRO A 615 -32.17 32.20 -24.13
C PRO A 615 -31.37 31.63 -22.96
N ARG A 616 -30.49 30.67 -23.28
CA ARG A 616 -29.72 29.93 -22.29
C ARG A 616 -28.89 30.82 -21.35
N ASP A 617 -28.31 31.90 -21.86
CA ASP A 617 -27.52 32.84 -21.05
C ASP A 617 -28.37 33.49 -19.94
N THR A 618 -29.64 33.78 -20.22
CA THR A 618 -30.60 34.27 -19.23
C THR A 618 -30.93 33.18 -18.20
N VAL A 619 -31.20 31.95 -18.65
CA VAL A 619 -31.41 30.79 -17.75
C VAL A 619 -30.22 30.62 -16.81
N GLN A 620 -29.00 30.63 -17.35
CA GLN A 620 -27.76 30.54 -16.59
C GLN A 620 -27.63 31.67 -15.58
N ARG A 621 -27.89 32.92 -15.99
CA ARG A 621 -27.77 34.10 -15.13
C ARG A 621 -28.75 34.04 -13.95
N GLU A 622 -30.02 33.75 -14.19
CA GLU A 622 -31.04 33.74 -13.14
C GLU A 622 -30.85 32.57 -12.16
N VAL A 623 -30.52 31.37 -12.66
CA VAL A 623 -30.19 30.23 -11.78
C VAL A 623 -28.95 30.55 -10.93
N LYS A 624 -27.91 31.14 -11.53
CA LYS A 624 -26.71 31.56 -10.79
C LYS A 624 -27.04 32.63 -9.75
N LYS A 625 -27.86 33.63 -10.08
CA LYS A 625 -28.33 34.67 -9.17
C LYS A 625 -29.01 34.05 -7.95
N LEU A 626 -29.89 33.07 -8.16
CA LEU A 626 -30.58 32.36 -7.09
C LEU A 626 -29.60 31.60 -6.18
N ILE A 627 -28.64 30.86 -6.75
CA ILE A 627 -27.59 30.16 -5.98
C ILE A 627 -26.75 31.14 -5.16
N GLU A 628 -26.43 32.33 -5.68
CA GLU A 628 -25.70 33.36 -4.94
C GLU A 628 -26.48 33.90 -3.73
N LYS A 629 -27.82 33.91 -3.79
CA LYS A 629 -28.69 34.34 -2.68
C LYS A 629 -29.01 33.26 -1.66
N VAL A 630 -28.57 32.01 -1.86
CA VAL A 630 -28.85 30.89 -0.95
C VAL A 630 -28.34 31.08 0.48
N VAL A 631 -27.47 32.07 0.70
CA VAL A 631 -26.98 32.46 2.04
C VAL A 631 -28.06 33.07 2.94
N ASN A 632 -29.20 33.49 2.39
CA ASN A 632 -30.33 34.04 3.12
C ASN A 632 -31.65 33.55 2.52
N ALA A 633 -32.46 32.83 3.30
CA ALA A 633 -33.71 32.24 2.84
C ALA A 633 -34.73 33.28 2.32
N SER A 634 -34.83 34.46 2.94
CA SER A 634 -35.76 35.51 2.49
C SER A 634 -35.34 36.08 1.13
N PHE A 635 -34.05 36.33 0.93
CA PHE A 635 -33.55 36.78 -0.37
C PHE A 635 -33.65 35.69 -1.44
N PHE A 636 -33.35 34.44 -1.09
CA PHE A 636 -33.54 33.31 -1.99
C PHE A 636 -35.00 33.19 -2.45
N ASN A 637 -35.95 33.21 -1.51
CA ASN A 637 -37.37 33.13 -1.83
C ASN A 637 -37.86 34.34 -2.65
N TYR A 638 -37.36 35.54 -2.34
CA TYR A 638 -37.68 36.75 -3.10
C TYR A 638 -37.24 36.64 -4.57
N GLU A 639 -35.98 36.25 -4.81
CA GLU A 639 -35.49 36.07 -6.18
C GLU A 639 -36.22 34.94 -6.93
N ALA A 640 -36.57 33.86 -6.23
CA ALA A 640 -37.34 32.77 -6.83
C ALA A 640 -38.77 33.22 -7.18
N ALA A 641 -39.41 34.00 -6.32
CA ALA A 641 -40.78 34.50 -6.53
C ALA A 641 -40.87 35.51 -7.69
N ASP A 642 -39.80 36.23 -7.99
CA ASP A 642 -39.72 37.16 -9.13
C ASP A 642 -39.90 36.44 -10.48
N VAL A 643 -39.45 35.18 -10.55
CA VAL A 643 -39.51 34.35 -11.76
C VAL A 643 -40.69 33.36 -11.74
N LEU A 644 -41.01 32.80 -10.58
CA LEU A 644 -41.94 31.68 -10.47
C LEU A 644 -43.39 32.13 -10.31
N PRO A 645 -44.35 31.53 -11.04
CA PRO A 645 -45.76 31.89 -10.94
C PRO A 645 -46.45 31.38 -9.66
N ARG A 646 -45.79 30.50 -8.90
CA ARG A 646 -46.33 29.82 -7.72
C ARG A 646 -45.27 29.67 -6.65
N THR A 647 -45.71 29.62 -5.40
CA THR A 647 -44.85 29.44 -4.22
C THR A 647 -44.49 27.98 -3.93
N ARG A 648 -45.04 27.02 -4.70
CA ARG A 648 -44.81 25.57 -4.57
C ARG A 648 -43.85 25.08 -5.66
N ALA A 649 -42.73 24.49 -5.23
CA ALA A 649 -41.87 23.68 -6.09
C ALA A 649 -42.17 22.19 -5.91
N THR A 650 -41.88 21.38 -6.92
CA THR A 650 -42.01 19.92 -6.85
C THR A 650 -40.62 19.30 -7.03
N MET A 651 -40.14 18.61 -6.01
CA MET A 651 -38.89 17.85 -6.06
C MET A 651 -39.18 16.41 -6.46
N PHE A 652 -38.39 15.87 -7.39
CA PHE A 652 -38.52 14.48 -7.83
C PHE A 652 -37.35 13.65 -7.27
N ARG A 653 -37.64 12.40 -6.89
CA ARG A 653 -36.61 11.43 -6.51
C ARG A 653 -36.07 10.77 -7.77
N ASN A 654 -34.94 11.29 -8.25
CA ASN A 654 -34.23 10.82 -9.44
C ASN A 654 -32.82 10.36 -9.07
N ASP A 655 -32.16 9.61 -9.95
CA ASP A 655 -30.80 9.11 -9.70
C ASP A 655 -29.76 10.22 -9.47
N ASP A 656 -29.97 11.43 -10.00
CA ASP A 656 -29.11 12.61 -9.81
C ASP A 656 -29.42 13.45 -8.55
N ASN A 657 -30.47 13.07 -7.80
CA ASN A 657 -30.91 13.79 -6.61
C ASN A 657 -31.48 12.92 -5.49
N TYR A 658 -31.38 11.60 -5.54
CA TYR A 658 -32.08 10.72 -4.59
C TYR A 658 -31.61 10.95 -3.15
N PHE A 659 -30.30 11.14 -2.94
CA PHE A 659 -29.76 11.32 -1.60
C PHE A 659 -30.18 12.66 -1.01
N CYS A 660 -30.08 13.75 -1.79
CA CYS A 660 -30.61 15.05 -1.37
C CYS A 660 -32.14 15.04 -1.15
N TYR A 661 -32.89 14.31 -1.97
CA TYR A 661 -34.34 14.13 -1.82
C TYR A 661 -34.67 13.45 -0.49
N ASP A 662 -34.02 12.31 -0.21
CA ASP A 662 -34.28 11.50 0.99
C ASP A 662 -33.95 12.31 2.26
N ARG A 663 -32.87 13.10 2.24
CA ARG A 663 -32.48 13.96 3.36
C ARG A 663 -33.38 15.19 3.53
N ALA A 664 -33.83 15.80 2.44
CA ALA A 664 -34.81 16.88 2.51
C ALA A 664 -36.15 16.39 3.07
N LYS A 665 -36.63 15.23 2.62
CA LYS A 665 -37.82 14.56 3.17
C LYS A 665 -37.68 14.30 4.67
N GLN A 666 -36.53 13.78 5.09
CA GLN A 666 -36.23 13.54 6.51
C GLN A 666 -36.23 14.85 7.32
N LEU A 667 -35.65 15.93 6.80
CA LEU A 667 -35.65 17.25 7.46
C LEU A 667 -37.08 17.78 7.65
N LEU A 668 -37.94 17.72 6.63
CA LEU A 668 -39.33 18.17 6.74
C LEU A 668 -40.13 17.35 7.76
N LYS A 669 -39.93 16.03 7.77
CA LYS A 669 -40.67 15.11 8.65
C LYS A 669 -40.20 15.16 10.10
N GLU A 670 -38.90 15.03 10.32
CA GLU A 670 -38.33 14.79 11.66
C GLU A 670 -37.93 16.09 12.35
N THR A 671 -37.43 17.09 11.60
CA THR A 671 -36.98 18.36 12.19
C THR A 671 -38.12 19.38 12.22
N LEU A 672 -38.80 19.59 11.09
CA LEU A 672 -39.92 20.54 11.02
C LEU A 672 -41.26 19.96 11.51
N LYS A 673 -41.32 18.65 11.78
CA LYS A 673 -42.52 17.94 12.27
C LYS A 673 -43.75 18.16 11.39
N LEU A 674 -43.55 18.21 10.07
CA LEU A 674 -44.62 18.40 9.09
C LEU A 674 -45.28 17.07 8.70
N GLU A 675 -46.60 17.07 8.54
CA GLU A 675 -47.32 15.95 7.94
C GLU A 675 -47.14 15.95 6.42
N LEU A 676 -46.62 14.83 5.88
CA LEU A 676 -46.27 14.71 4.45
C LEU A 676 -47.34 14.03 3.59
N SER A 677 -48.44 13.55 4.19
CA SER A 677 -49.52 12.78 3.54
C SER A 677 -50.19 13.48 2.36
N GLY A 678 -50.22 14.82 2.33
CA GLY A 678 -50.71 15.62 1.20
C GLY A 678 -49.63 16.24 0.31
N ARG A 679 -48.35 15.99 0.62
CA ARG A 679 -47.18 16.58 -0.07
C ARG A 679 -46.44 15.55 -0.91
N GLU A 680 -46.58 14.28 -0.58
CA GLU A 680 -46.01 13.15 -1.30
C GLU A 680 -46.95 12.64 -2.40
N GLY A 681 -46.36 12.14 -3.48
CA GLY A 681 -47.11 11.43 -4.51
C GLY A 681 -46.19 10.70 -5.45
N GLN A 682 -46.76 10.10 -6.49
CA GLN A 682 -46.02 9.55 -7.61
C GLN A 682 -46.49 10.24 -8.90
N ASN A 683 -45.55 10.51 -9.81
CA ASN A 683 -45.91 10.97 -11.15
C ASN A 683 -46.41 9.80 -12.02
N GLU A 684 -46.86 10.09 -13.24
CA GLU A 684 -47.36 9.10 -14.21
C GLU A 684 -46.34 7.99 -14.56
N LYS A 685 -45.05 8.22 -14.27
CA LYS A 685 -43.95 7.26 -14.49
C LYS A 685 -43.57 6.49 -13.22
N GLY A 686 -44.35 6.61 -12.14
CA GLY A 686 -44.10 5.96 -10.85
C GLY A 686 -42.97 6.59 -10.02
N GLN A 687 -42.45 7.76 -10.42
CA GLN A 687 -41.38 8.44 -9.67
C GLN A 687 -41.96 9.21 -8.47
N GLU A 688 -41.32 9.06 -7.33
CA GLU A 688 -41.71 9.77 -6.10
C GLU A 688 -41.49 11.27 -6.25
N GLN A 689 -42.48 12.05 -5.79
CA GLN A 689 -42.45 13.50 -5.79
C GLN A 689 -42.78 14.06 -4.41
N LEU A 690 -42.17 15.19 -4.08
CA LEU A 690 -42.36 15.91 -2.82
C LEU A 690 -42.64 17.39 -3.11
N ALA A 691 -43.75 17.90 -2.62
CA ALA A 691 -44.07 19.32 -2.68
C ALA A 691 -43.29 20.11 -1.60
N VAL A 692 -42.58 21.16 -2.04
CA VAL A 692 -41.82 22.07 -1.18
C VAL A 692 -42.39 23.48 -1.34
N TYR A 693 -42.56 24.19 -0.22
CA TYR A 693 -43.10 25.55 -0.16
C TYR A 693 -42.04 26.54 0.36
N PHE A 694 -42.22 27.84 0.07
CA PHE A 694 -41.29 28.87 0.53
C PHE A 694 -41.13 28.92 2.05
N ASP A 695 -42.22 28.65 2.78
CA ASP A 695 -42.21 28.57 4.24
C ASP A 695 -41.33 27.41 4.74
N ASP A 696 -41.25 26.31 3.99
CA ASP A 696 -40.40 25.18 4.36
C ASP A 696 -38.91 25.58 4.35
N ILE A 697 -38.50 26.44 3.40
CA ILE A 697 -37.13 26.97 3.33
C ILE A 697 -36.86 27.92 4.49
N LEU A 698 -37.78 28.85 4.79
CA LEU A 698 -37.64 29.79 5.91
C LEU A 698 -37.51 29.03 7.24
N ASN A 699 -38.39 28.06 7.48
CA ASN A 699 -38.40 27.26 8.70
C ASN A 699 -37.15 26.37 8.82
N ALA A 700 -36.72 25.73 7.72
CA ALA A 700 -35.48 24.95 7.71
C ALA A 700 -34.24 25.80 8.06
N TYR A 701 -34.15 27.01 7.53
CA TYR A 701 -33.05 27.92 7.85
C TYR A 701 -33.11 28.40 9.30
N ALA A 702 -34.31 28.69 9.82
CA ALA A 702 -34.49 29.11 11.21
C ALA A 702 -34.05 28.01 12.19
N GLU A 703 -34.51 26.77 12.00
CA GLU A 703 -34.15 25.62 12.85
C GLU A 703 -32.65 25.31 12.80
N LEU A 704 -32.05 25.26 11.59
CA LEU A 704 -30.62 24.99 11.47
C LEU A 704 -29.76 26.15 12.01
N SER A 705 -30.26 27.38 11.97
CA SER A 705 -29.59 28.53 12.60
C SER A 705 -29.60 28.45 14.13
N GLN A 706 -30.61 27.80 14.73
CA GLN A 706 -30.60 27.51 16.17
C GLN A 706 -29.60 26.40 16.52
N LYS A 707 -29.42 25.41 15.63
CA LYS A 707 -28.50 24.28 15.81
C LYS A 707 -27.01 24.66 15.72
N TYR A 708 -26.66 25.65 14.90
CA TYR A 708 -25.27 26.01 14.58
C TYR A 708 -24.88 27.42 15.04
N ASN A 709 -23.61 27.61 15.45
CA ASN A 709 -23.11 28.96 15.75
C ASN A 709 -22.88 29.78 14.47
N LYS A 710 -22.62 31.09 14.58
CA LYS A 710 -22.44 32.00 13.42
C LYS A 710 -21.36 31.54 12.42
N THR A 711 -20.26 30.94 12.90
CA THR A 711 -19.17 30.46 12.04
C THR A 711 -19.59 29.19 11.30
N GLU A 712 -20.25 28.27 12.00
CA GLU A 712 -20.79 27.02 11.44
C GLU A 712 -21.93 27.30 10.45
N GLN A 713 -22.79 28.28 10.71
CA GLN A 713 -23.83 28.74 9.79
C GLN A 713 -23.21 29.28 8.49
N ARG A 714 -22.20 30.14 8.57
CA ARG A 714 -21.48 30.64 7.37
C ARG A 714 -20.88 29.47 6.59
N LYS A 715 -20.30 28.48 7.28
CA LYS A 715 -19.78 27.26 6.66
C LYS A 715 -20.89 26.44 6.00
N LEU A 716 -22.04 26.28 6.65
CA LEU A 716 -23.21 25.55 6.16
C LEU A 716 -23.69 26.14 4.83
N PHE A 717 -23.93 27.46 4.81
CA PHE A 717 -24.41 28.15 3.62
C PHE A 717 -23.37 28.19 2.50
N TYR A 718 -22.09 28.29 2.86
CA TYR A 718 -21.00 28.17 1.88
C TYR A 718 -20.98 26.78 1.23
N GLN A 719 -21.08 25.69 2.02
CA GLN A 719 -21.10 24.33 1.49
C GLN A 719 -22.37 24.03 0.68
N LEU A 720 -23.52 24.56 1.10
CA LEU A 720 -24.78 24.52 0.35
C LEU A 720 -24.61 25.16 -1.03
N LYS A 721 -24.03 26.37 -1.08
CA LYS A 721 -23.74 27.08 -2.31
C LYS A 721 -22.81 26.28 -3.24
N LEU A 722 -21.75 25.67 -2.70
CA LEU A 722 -20.84 24.83 -3.48
C LEU A 722 -21.54 23.59 -4.06
N ASN A 723 -22.40 22.93 -3.28
CA ASN A 723 -23.18 21.77 -3.73
C ASN A 723 -24.15 22.14 -4.86
N LEU A 724 -24.86 23.27 -4.74
CA LEU A 724 -25.74 23.76 -5.80
C LEU A 724 -24.95 24.09 -7.07
N HIS A 725 -23.82 24.79 -6.95
CA HIS A 725 -22.96 25.05 -8.11
C HIS A 725 -22.45 23.75 -8.76
N ALA A 726 -22.10 22.73 -7.97
CA ALA A 726 -21.70 21.43 -8.50
C ALA A 726 -22.85 20.71 -9.23
N LYS A 727 -24.08 20.75 -8.70
CA LYS A 727 -25.27 20.15 -9.34
C LYS A 727 -25.66 20.87 -10.64
N PHE A 728 -25.50 22.18 -10.71
CA PHE A 728 -25.78 22.98 -11.91
C PHE A 728 -24.55 23.26 -12.77
N ALA A 729 -23.40 22.60 -12.52
CA ALA A 729 -22.18 22.79 -13.30
C ALA A 729 -22.36 22.64 -14.84
N PRO A 730 -23.18 21.69 -15.35
CA PRO A 730 -23.49 21.60 -16.79
C PRO A 730 -24.10 22.87 -17.38
N LEU A 731 -24.86 23.63 -16.58
CA LEU A 731 -25.45 24.89 -17.01
C LEU A 731 -24.40 25.99 -17.16
N PHE A 732 -23.31 25.92 -16.38
CA PHE A 732 -22.29 26.97 -16.30
C PHE A 732 -21.07 26.74 -17.19
N ASN A 733 -20.77 25.48 -17.52
CA ASN A 733 -19.52 25.09 -18.18
C ASN A 733 -19.66 24.80 -19.68
N GLN A 734 -20.86 24.81 -20.26
CA GLN A 734 -21.01 24.73 -21.71
C GLN A 734 -20.72 26.11 -22.30
N LYS A 735 -19.63 26.22 -23.08
CA LYS A 735 -19.47 27.36 -23.98
C LYS A 735 -20.61 27.30 -24.98
N GLY A 736 -21.31 28.41 -25.18
CA GLY A 736 -22.30 28.54 -26.25
C GLY A 736 -21.68 28.12 -27.57
N ASP A 737 -22.44 27.34 -28.35
CA ASP A 737 -22.08 26.93 -29.72
C ASP A 737 -21.77 28.14 -30.61
#